data_AF-A0AAW1Q4F8-F1
#
_entry.id   AF-A0AAW1Q4F8-F1
#
_cell.length_a   1.000
_cell.length_b   1.000
_cell.length_c   1.000
_cell.angle_alpha   90.00
_cell.angle_beta   90.00
_cell.angle_gamma   90.00
#
_symmetry.space_group_name_H-M   'P 1'
#
loop_
_entity.id
_entity.type
_entity.pdbx_description
1 polymer ?
#
loop_
_entity_poly.entity_id
_entity_poly.type
_entity_poly.pdbx_seq_one_letter_code
_entity_poly.pdbx_strand_id
1 'polypeptide(L)'
;MRLLLVIWLRKRQLILVMGLVVLLGGAGVWEASNYWHGPLFVLIGPSVIVAKSCSQSMKFVWALILLPVSRHTVTYARMTWVSHILPVDWPIKAHIILALAGLLLAAVHALSHTNNFVRMAQPGRAGDYAAAFPSIPHQPSLGDLWSSEVALTGLALLTVLAVMVLFAIPRIHALPILERSRVGRAINDFRSFYLTHHLLIAFYALLLIHPYPAAPPAGNHWGRSNTWMWIAVPMLIYAAERLLRIYHSYAWEARIIGVQPRTANILKLRLSCPRQFTYKSGQYIMLKHVVDMPAAASPLPSICLDGPFGAPAQHHERYQVLLMIGSGIGLTPMGSFMRHLSARLSSQDLAKGSQGMPERSTRTGLCGSLSLRPGSSAPPHRTLGTACALTCTSLIQRLHAAWQTARQWRILRLVQSAHTLSAPLMQQSPLAGRSSRLSLPGWRRSMRVLRGLLRTALISQSTVISIASSRCYFSKASADCTALAVSHKGPGRRQVLLGGGTALLAASQSTTQATATNTSRQSSTSTGMGHDDLLAAVKQFVPALTGDKTKGQGGKIATIGGCREYTGAPYFASTTVLKVGADLSHVFCTENAATVIKSYNPELMVHPYIPDEDFRRQMAMMAATVPKEAGLFSGNPYSQDQIVTDAFQAIDRWLERFDAVIIGPGLGRDELVHATVKEVIKALRKLNIPMVIDADGLYIVTHNLDLIKGYKNVILTPNKNEYKRLADALGVDIEGTDRAQHLQKVAQLLDGPTLVNKGPQDGITNGQQTLFCDAEGSKKRAGGQGDVLSGCIAAFTSWATQYEKEHGRASDGLPPLMLAAYGACFTARQAGAAAFAKKRRSLVAGDVIEEVGSAVDRLFDGGDA
;
A
#
# COMPACT_ATOMS: atom_id res chain seq x y z
N MET A 1 24.97 -5.14 21.58
CA MET A 1 24.21 -3.88 21.38
C MET A 1 23.39 -3.82 20.09
N ARG A 2 23.96 -4.03 18.89
CA ARG A 2 23.22 -3.89 17.61
C ARG A 2 22.03 -4.85 17.46
N LEU A 3 22.16 -6.10 17.90
CA LEU A 3 21.04 -7.07 17.91
C LEU A 3 19.90 -6.64 18.84
N LEU A 4 20.22 -6.12 20.03
CA LEU A 4 19.24 -5.58 20.97
C LEU A 4 18.54 -4.34 20.41
N LEU A 5 19.26 -3.48 19.70
CA LEU A 5 18.69 -2.32 19.01
C LEU A 5 17.73 -2.75 17.89
N VAL A 6 18.08 -3.77 17.10
CA VAL A 6 17.21 -4.31 16.04
C VAL A 6 15.97 -4.98 16.63
N ILE A 7 16.13 -5.80 17.67
CA ILE A 7 15.00 -6.42 18.38
C ILE A 7 14.09 -5.35 18.98
N TRP A 8 14.68 -4.32 19.59
CA TRP A 8 13.93 -3.20 20.15
C TRP A 8 13.22 -2.39 19.07
N LEU A 9 13.85 -2.06 17.95
CA LEU A 9 13.19 -1.36 16.83
C LEU A 9 12.03 -2.19 16.24
N ARG A 10 12.19 -3.51 16.11
CA ARG A 10 11.15 -4.42 15.57
C ARG A 10 10.04 -4.73 16.56
N LYS A 11 10.34 -4.80 17.87
CA LYS A 11 9.41 -5.28 18.91
C LYS A 11 9.10 -4.24 20.00
N ARG A 12 9.49 -2.97 19.84
CA ARG A 12 9.25 -1.89 20.84
C ARG A 12 7.80 -1.81 21.31
N GLN A 13 6.85 -2.06 20.42
CA GLN A 13 5.43 -2.09 20.76
C GLN A 13 5.11 -3.20 21.77
N LEU A 14 5.59 -4.41 21.53
CA LEU A 14 5.42 -5.55 22.43
C LEU A 14 6.14 -5.32 23.76
N ILE A 15 7.36 -4.77 23.72
CA ILE A 15 8.16 -4.46 24.91
C ILE A 15 7.43 -3.44 25.80
N LEU A 16 6.81 -2.41 25.22
CA LEU A 16 6.07 -1.41 25.98
C LEU A 16 4.74 -1.93 26.51
N VAL A 17 4.05 -2.79 25.78
CA VAL A 17 2.85 -3.48 26.31
C VAL A 17 3.24 -4.38 27.48
N MET A 18 4.33 -5.13 27.38
CA MET A 18 4.85 -5.93 28.50
C MET A 18 5.31 -5.06 29.67
N GLY A 19 5.97 -3.93 29.39
CA GLY A 19 6.36 -2.95 30.41
C GLY A 19 5.15 -2.35 31.14
N LEU A 20 4.09 -2.01 30.40
CA LEU A 20 2.83 -1.56 30.97
C LEU A 20 2.19 -2.66 31.85
N VAL A 21 2.17 -3.91 31.39
CA VAL A 21 1.66 -5.05 32.20
C VAL A 21 2.46 -5.23 33.48
N VAL A 22 3.79 -5.12 33.42
CA VAL A 22 4.66 -5.21 34.60
C VAL A 22 4.41 -4.05 35.56
N LEU A 23 4.25 -2.82 35.07
CA LEU A 23 3.94 -1.65 35.90
C LEU A 23 2.57 -1.77 36.58
N LEU A 24 1.54 -2.17 35.82
CA LEU A 24 0.20 -2.41 36.34
C LEU A 24 0.20 -3.55 37.38
N GLY A 25 0.87 -4.66 37.06
CA GLY A 25 1.03 -5.79 37.98
C GLY A 25 1.78 -5.41 39.24
N GLY A 26 2.86 -4.64 39.13
CA GLY A 26 3.66 -4.16 40.25
C GLY A 26 2.88 -3.22 41.17
N ALA A 27 2.11 -2.28 40.62
CA ALA A 27 1.23 -1.41 41.39
C ALA A 27 0.14 -2.21 42.14
N GLY A 28 -0.45 -3.20 41.48
CA GLY A 28 -1.42 -4.11 42.10
C GLY A 28 -0.81 -4.94 43.23
N VAL A 29 0.36 -5.54 43.02
CA VAL A 29 1.07 -6.35 44.04
C VAL A 29 1.48 -5.51 45.25
N TRP A 30 1.96 -4.29 45.03
CA TRP A 30 2.29 -3.39 46.12
C TRP A 30 1.08 -3.09 47.00
N GLU A 31 -0.06 -2.76 46.40
CA GLU A 31 -1.30 -2.55 47.14
C GLU A 31 -1.80 -3.82 47.84
N ALA A 32 -1.72 -4.96 47.16
CA ALA A 32 -2.12 -6.26 47.70
C ALA A 32 -1.39 -6.57 49.02
N SER A 33 -0.10 -6.22 49.12
CA SER A 33 0.70 -6.48 50.31
C SER A 33 0.20 -5.74 51.55
N ASN A 34 -0.41 -4.56 51.39
CA ASN A 34 -0.96 -3.76 52.49
C ASN A 34 -2.23 -4.37 53.10
N TYR A 35 -2.95 -5.23 52.36
CA TYR A 35 -4.22 -5.81 52.78
C TYR A 35 -4.11 -7.29 53.19
N TRP A 36 -2.97 -7.94 52.99
CA TRP A 36 -2.81 -9.38 53.20
C TRP A 36 -2.98 -9.83 54.66
N HIS A 37 -2.66 -8.97 55.63
CA HIS A 37 -2.69 -9.29 57.07
C HIS A 37 -3.63 -8.37 57.88
N GLY A 38 -4.62 -7.74 57.22
CA GLY A 38 -5.52 -6.78 57.88
C GLY A 38 -6.87 -7.37 58.32
N PRO A 39 -7.58 -6.74 59.27
CA PRO A 39 -8.94 -7.13 59.68
C PRO A 39 -9.93 -7.23 58.51
N LEU A 40 -9.75 -6.38 57.50
CA LEU A 40 -10.57 -6.37 56.29
C LEU A 40 -10.40 -7.65 55.43
N PHE A 41 -9.23 -8.29 55.49
CA PHE A 41 -8.98 -9.57 54.81
C PHE A 41 -9.61 -10.74 55.56
N VAL A 42 -9.67 -10.69 56.88
CA VAL A 42 -10.39 -11.70 57.69
C VAL A 42 -11.89 -11.67 57.36
N LEU A 43 -12.47 -10.46 57.32
CA LEU A 43 -13.89 -10.26 57.02
C LEU A 43 -14.26 -10.68 55.59
N ILE A 44 -13.51 -10.22 54.59
CA ILE A 44 -13.93 -10.28 53.18
C ILE A 44 -13.13 -11.31 52.36
N GLY A 45 -11.96 -11.72 52.84
CA GLY A 45 -11.09 -12.67 52.16
C GLY A 45 -10.40 -12.11 50.90
N PRO A 46 -9.92 -12.97 49.99
CA PRO A 46 -9.05 -12.56 48.88
C PRO A 46 -9.64 -11.53 47.91
N SER A 47 -10.96 -11.38 47.84
CA SER A 47 -11.62 -10.43 46.95
C SER A 47 -11.32 -8.97 47.30
N VAL A 48 -10.96 -8.65 48.55
CA VAL A 48 -10.49 -7.30 48.91
C VAL A 48 -9.17 -6.96 48.23
N ILE A 49 -8.26 -7.94 48.15
CA ILE A 49 -6.95 -7.80 47.51
C ILE A 49 -7.14 -7.54 46.02
N VAL A 50 -8.01 -8.32 45.37
CA VAL A 50 -8.32 -8.16 43.95
C VAL A 50 -8.95 -6.80 43.68
N ALA A 51 -9.95 -6.40 44.48
CA ALA A 51 -10.61 -5.11 44.34
C ALA A 51 -9.63 -3.92 44.45
N LYS A 52 -8.77 -3.93 45.47
CA LYS A 52 -7.78 -2.85 45.72
C LYS A 52 -6.67 -2.86 44.66
N SER A 53 -6.19 -4.03 44.27
CA SER A 53 -5.18 -4.18 43.20
C SER A 53 -5.69 -3.63 41.87
N CYS A 54 -6.91 -4.01 41.48
CA CYS A 54 -7.53 -3.50 40.26
C CYS A 54 -7.76 -1.98 40.33
N SER A 55 -8.17 -1.45 41.48
CA SER A 55 -8.34 -0.01 41.70
C SER A 55 -7.03 0.76 41.48
N GLN A 56 -5.91 0.30 42.04
CA GLN A 56 -4.61 0.98 41.86
C GLN A 56 -4.11 0.92 40.42
N SER A 57 -4.19 -0.24 39.77
CA SER A 57 -3.85 -0.38 38.35
C SER A 57 -4.71 0.53 37.47
N MET A 58 -6.00 0.63 37.79
CA MET A 58 -6.96 1.43 37.05
C MET A 58 -6.68 2.94 37.16
N LYS A 59 -6.22 3.44 38.31
CA LYS A 59 -5.77 4.85 38.45
C LYS A 59 -4.66 5.19 37.46
N PHE A 60 -3.71 4.28 37.25
CA PHE A 60 -2.61 4.45 36.29
C PHE A 60 -3.11 4.42 34.84
N VAL A 61 -4.01 3.49 34.51
CA VAL A 61 -4.60 3.39 33.16
C VAL A 61 -5.37 4.65 32.80
N TRP A 62 -6.26 5.11 33.68
CA TRP A 62 -7.04 6.32 33.43
C TRP A 62 -6.15 7.57 33.40
N ALA A 63 -5.10 7.66 34.21
CA ALA A 63 -4.13 8.73 34.10
C ALA A 63 -3.46 8.78 32.70
N LEU A 64 -3.03 7.63 32.16
CA LEU A 64 -2.32 7.59 30.88
C LEU A 64 -3.23 7.72 29.64
N ILE A 65 -4.51 7.40 29.74
CA ILE A 65 -5.41 7.30 28.56
C ILE A 65 -5.58 8.62 27.80
N LEU A 66 -5.35 9.76 28.45
CA LEU A 66 -5.45 11.11 27.88
C LEU A 66 -4.24 11.51 27.04
N LEU A 67 -3.05 10.99 27.37
CA LEU A 67 -1.80 11.38 26.72
C LEU A 67 -1.77 11.02 25.23
N PRO A 68 -2.20 9.82 24.79
CA PRO A 68 -2.20 9.50 23.37
C PRO A 68 -3.18 10.35 22.54
N VAL A 69 -4.27 10.85 23.15
CA VAL A 69 -5.25 11.71 22.45
C VAL A 69 -4.77 13.18 22.42
N SER A 70 -3.67 13.48 23.11
CA SER A 70 -3.05 14.80 23.15
C SER A 70 -2.18 15.04 21.90
N ARG A 71 -2.82 15.36 20.77
CA ARG A 71 -2.23 15.43 19.43
C ARG A 71 -1.05 16.39 19.28
N HIS A 72 -1.06 17.56 19.94
CA HIS A 72 0.05 18.51 19.83
C HIS A 72 1.25 18.01 20.64
N THR A 73 0.99 17.48 21.83
CA THR A 73 2.00 16.85 22.69
C THR A 73 2.64 15.67 21.99
N VAL A 74 1.85 14.81 21.34
CA VAL A 74 2.35 13.68 20.53
C VAL A 74 3.14 14.18 19.31
N THR A 75 2.68 15.24 18.64
CA THR A 75 3.38 15.83 17.49
C THR A 75 4.73 16.42 17.90
N TYR A 76 4.81 17.07 19.06
CA TYR A 76 6.07 17.57 19.61
C TYR A 76 6.98 16.41 20.01
N ALA A 77 6.45 15.40 20.71
CA ALA A 77 7.19 14.22 21.11
C ALA A 77 7.81 13.47 19.91
N ARG A 78 7.14 13.45 18.75
CA ARG A 78 7.65 12.91 17.47
C ARG A 78 8.93 13.57 16.99
N MET A 79 9.16 14.84 17.32
CA MET A 79 10.35 15.59 16.90
C MET A 79 11.51 15.48 17.91
N THR A 80 11.29 14.83 19.05
CA THR A 80 12.28 14.69 20.12
C THR A 80 12.80 13.26 20.22
N TRP A 81 13.80 13.05 21.09
CA TRP A 81 14.34 11.73 21.43
C TRP A 81 13.28 10.75 21.96
N VAL A 82 12.14 11.25 22.45
CA VAL A 82 11.02 10.43 22.94
C VAL A 82 10.46 9.53 21.83
N SER A 83 10.52 9.96 20.56
CA SER A 83 10.07 9.16 19.41
C SER A 83 10.86 7.88 19.17
N HIS A 84 12.10 7.85 19.66
CA HIS A 84 12.89 6.63 19.66
C HIS A 84 12.33 5.67 20.72
N ILE A 85 12.09 6.15 21.94
CA ILE A 85 11.66 5.31 23.07
C ILE A 85 10.21 4.84 22.97
N LEU A 86 9.30 5.75 22.64
CA LEU A 86 7.87 5.49 22.59
C LEU A 86 7.38 5.49 21.13
N PRO A 87 6.48 4.55 20.75
CA PRO A 87 5.86 4.49 19.44
C PRO A 87 4.78 5.57 19.30
N VAL A 88 5.23 6.83 19.30
CA VAL A 88 4.43 8.05 19.14
C VAL A 88 3.69 8.15 17.80
N ASP A 89 3.97 7.25 16.86
CA ASP A 89 3.25 7.13 15.58
C ASP A 89 1.91 6.40 15.73
N TRP A 90 1.67 5.73 16.87
CA TRP A 90 0.49 4.89 17.12
C TRP A 90 -0.41 5.40 18.27
N PRO A 91 -0.64 6.72 18.40
CA PRO A 91 -1.31 7.28 19.58
C PRO A 91 -2.73 6.72 19.76
N ILE A 92 -3.50 6.63 18.68
CA ILE A 92 -4.89 6.15 18.75
C ILE A 92 -4.93 4.67 19.14
N LYS A 93 -4.01 3.84 18.61
CA LYS A 93 -3.97 2.41 19.00
C LYS A 93 -3.58 2.25 20.46
N ALA A 94 -2.67 3.08 20.97
CA ALA A 94 -2.31 3.11 22.38
C ALA A 94 -3.50 3.50 23.27
N HIS A 95 -4.30 4.50 22.87
CA HIS A 95 -5.54 4.88 23.56
C HIS A 95 -6.52 3.69 23.66
N ILE A 96 -6.73 2.97 22.56
CA ILE A 96 -7.63 1.79 22.53
C ILE A 96 -7.11 0.67 23.43
N ILE A 97 -5.81 0.38 23.42
CA ILE A 97 -5.22 -0.66 24.29
C ILE A 97 -5.41 -0.30 25.76
N LEU A 98 -5.17 0.96 26.15
CA LEU A 98 -5.41 1.45 27.50
C LEU A 98 -6.89 1.37 27.87
N ALA A 99 -7.81 1.73 26.97
CA ALA A 99 -9.25 1.60 27.18
C ALA A 99 -9.66 0.14 27.45
N LEU A 100 -9.18 -0.82 26.66
CA LEU A 100 -9.47 -2.24 26.84
C LEU A 100 -8.91 -2.79 28.17
N ALA A 101 -7.69 -2.39 28.54
CA ALA A 101 -7.11 -2.74 29.83
C ALA A 101 -7.92 -2.15 31.00
N GLY A 102 -8.34 -0.88 30.88
CA GLY A 102 -9.18 -0.20 31.86
C GLY A 102 -10.54 -0.85 32.02
N LEU A 103 -11.19 -1.26 30.93
CA LEU A 103 -12.48 -1.98 30.95
C LEU A 103 -12.38 -3.31 31.66
N LEU A 104 -11.34 -4.10 31.37
CA LEU A 104 -11.10 -5.38 32.03
C LEU A 104 -10.89 -5.18 33.54
N LEU A 105 -10.06 -4.22 33.92
CA LEU A 105 -9.79 -3.91 35.33
C LEU A 105 -11.04 -3.39 36.05
N ALA A 106 -11.85 -2.55 35.40
CA ALA A 106 -13.11 -2.05 35.94
C ALA A 106 -14.12 -3.18 36.17
N ALA A 107 -14.24 -4.12 35.23
CA ALA A 107 -15.12 -5.28 35.36
C ALA A 107 -14.69 -6.19 36.53
N VAL A 108 -13.40 -6.52 36.62
CA VAL A 108 -12.86 -7.34 37.73
C VAL A 108 -13.01 -6.62 39.07
N HIS A 109 -12.78 -5.30 39.11
CA HIS A 109 -12.98 -4.47 40.29
C HIS A 109 -14.45 -4.49 40.77
N ALA A 110 -15.40 -4.27 39.86
CA ALA A 110 -16.83 -4.29 40.15
C ALA A 110 -17.28 -5.67 40.66
N LEU A 111 -16.90 -6.76 39.97
CA LEU A 111 -17.20 -8.13 40.40
C LEU A 111 -16.62 -8.45 41.78
N SER A 112 -15.41 -7.98 42.06
CA SER A 112 -14.77 -8.16 43.36
C SER A 112 -15.52 -7.40 44.46
N HIS A 113 -15.99 -6.18 44.20
CA HIS A 113 -16.82 -5.42 45.13
C HIS A 113 -18.19 -6.07 45.37
N THR A 114 -18.83 -6.63 44.33
CA THR A 114 -20.06 -7.42 44.50
C THR A 114 -19.84 -8.60 45.45
N ASN A 115 -18.76 -9.36 45.27
CA ASN A 115 -18.42 -10.45 46.18
C ASN A 115 -18.10 -9.93 47.60
N ASN A 116 -17.45 -8.77 47.70
CA ASN A 116 -17.17 -8.14 48.99
C ASN A 116 -18.47 -7.78 49.74
N PHE A 117 -19.45 -7.22 49.03
CA PHE A 117 -20.74 -6.86 49.63
C PHE A 117 -21.50 -8.09 50.13
N VAL A 118 -21.55 -9.16 49.34
CA VAL A 118 -22.17 -10.43 49.76
C VAL A 118 -21.50 -10.96 51.02
N ARG A 119 -20.17 -10.93 51.12
CA ARG A 119 -19.43 -11.44 52.28
C ARG A 119 -19.54 -10.57 53.52
N MET A 120 -19.73 -9.26 53.36
CA MET A 120 -19.97 -8.33 54.46
C MET A 120 -21.39 -8.42 55.01
N ALA A 121 -22.37 -8.82 54.19
CA ALA A 121 -23.76 -9.00 54.61
C ALA A 121 -24.08 -10.42 55.14
N GLN A 122 -23.10 -11.33 55.17
CA GLN A 122 -23.31 -12.71 55.61
C GLN A 122 -23.62 -12.79 57.12
N PRO A 123 -24.66 -13.55 57.53
CA PRO A 123 -24.97 -13.78 58.94
C PRO A 123 -23.79 -14.41 59.70
N GLY A 124 -23.58 -14.03 60.97
CA GLY A 124 -22.53 -14.59 61.82
C GLY A 124 -21.16 -13.92 61.74
N ARG A 125 -21.04 -12.79 61.02
CA ARG A 125 -19.78 -12.04 60.84
C ARG A 125 -19.74 -10.66 61.52
N ALA A 126 -20.68 -10.40 62.43
CA ALA A 126 -20.78 -9.10 63.10
C ALA A 126 -19.52 -8.72 63.90
N GLY A 127 -18.85 -9.70 64.52
CA GLY A 127 -17.59 -9.48 65.25
C GLY A 127 -16.43 -9.09 64.32
N ASP A 128 -16.26 -9.80 63.20
CA ASP A 128 -15.26 -9.49 62.19
C ASP A 128 -15.54 -8.13 61.51
N TYR A 129 -16.82 -7.78 61.36
CA TYR A 129 -17.25 -6.49 60.81
C TYR A 129 -16.89 -5.34 61.75
N ALA A 130 -17.20 -5.47 63.04
CA ALA A 130 -16.84 -4.47 64.05
C ALA A 130 -15.32 -4.31 64.20
N ALA A 131 -14.55 -5.39 64.03
CA ALA A 131 -13.08 -5.35 64.02
C ALA A 131 -12.52 -4.64 62.77
N ALA A 132 -13.16 -4.78 61.61
CA ALA A 132 -12.76 -4.12 60.37
C ALA A 132 -13.24 -2.66 60.27
N PHE A 133 -14.38 -2.34 60.88
CA PHE A 133 -15.00 -1.01 60.87
C PHE A 133 -15.44 -0.59 62.29
N PRO A 134 -14.50 -0.18 63.16
CA PRO A 134 -14.80 0.13 64.57
C PRO A 134 -15.79 1.28 64.76
N SER A 135 -15.97 2.12 63.75
CA SER A 135 -16.83 3.31 63.76
C SER A 135 -18.27 3.06 63.30
N ILE A 136 -18.62 1.84 62.88
CA ILE A 136 -19.96 1.50 62.38
C ILE A 136 -20.58 0.43 63.31
N PRO A 137 -21.56 0.80 64.15
CA PRO A 137 -22.04 -0.05 65.24
C PRO A 137 -22.86 -1.28 64.78
N HIS A 138 -23.35 -1.29 63.54
CA HIS A 138 -24.20 -2.36 63.02
C HIS A 138 -23.72 -2.88 61.67
N GLN A 139 -23.76 -4.20 61.51
CA GLN A 139 -23.48 -4.88 60.25
C GLN A 139 -24.60 -4.54 59.24
N PRO A 140 -24.28 -3.94 58.07
CA PRO A 140 -25.28 -3.51 57.10
C PRO A 140 -25.90 -4.69 56.36
N SER A 141 -27.15 -4.52 55.93
CA SER A 141 -27.77 -5.48 55.00
C SER A 141 -27.18 -5.37 53.60
N LEU A 142 -27.43 -6.35 52.74
CA LEU A 142 -27.00 -6.29 51.34
C LEU A 142 -27.63 -5.08 50.61
N GLY A 143 -28.86 -4.71 50.96
CA GLY A 143 -29.54 -3.54 50.42
C GLY A 143 -28.82 -2.24 50.80
N ASP A 144 -28.40 -2.10 52.06
CA ASP A 144 -27.67 -0.93 52.57
C ASP A 144 -26.30 -0.76 51.90
N LEU A 145 -25.64 -1.88 51.55
CA LEU A 145 -24.36 -1.85 50.84
C LEU A 145 -24.53 -1.41 49.38
N TRP A 146 -25.61 -1.81 48.70
CA TRP A 146 -25.90 -1.39 47.32
C TRP A 146 -26.47 0.02 47.23
N SER A 147 -27.11 0.53 48.29
CA SER A 147 -27.53 1.93 48.39
C SER A 147 -26.42 2.87 48.88
N SER A 148 -25.26 2.32 49.24
CA SER A 148 -24.09 3.12 49.64
C SER A 148 -23.61 4.03 48.51
N GLU A 149 -23.07 5.19 48.87
CA GLU A 149 -22.56 6.19 47.92
C GLU A 149 -21.47 5.61 47.00
N VAL A 150 -20.64 4.70 47.51
CA VAL A 150 -19.58 4.03 46.74
C VAL A 150 -20.18 3.10 45.67
N ALA A 151 -21.26 2.39 45.98
CA ALA A 151 -21.95 1.52 45.03
C ALA A 151 -22.68 2.33 43.95
N LEU A 152 -23.38 3.40 44.35
CA LEU A 152 -24.09 4.29 43.42
C LEU A 152 -23.13 5.02 42.47
N THR A 153 -22.03 5.58 42.99
CA THR A 153 -21.00 6.22 42.16
C THR A 153 -20.28 5.21 41.26
N GLY A 154 -20.06 3.98 41.74
CA GLY A 154 -19.49 2.89 40.94
C GLY A 154 -20.41 2.46 39.78
N LEU A 155 -21.72 2.33 40.02
CA LEU A 155 -22.71 2.02 38.99
C LEU A 155 -22.85 3.16 37.97
N ALA A 156 -22.83 4.41 38.43
CA ALA A 156 -22.82 5.58 37.55
C ALA A 156 -21.57 5.60 36.65
N LEU A 157 -20.38 5.31 37.20
CA LEU A 157 -19.14 5.19 36.44
C LEU A 157 -19.21 4.10 35.37
N LEU A 158 -19.70 2.91 35.72
CA LEU A 158 -19.89 1.81 34.78
C LEU A 158 -20.89 2.15 33.67
N THR A 159 -21.96 2.88 34.01
CA THR A 159 -22.98 3.31 33.04
C THR A 159 -22.42 4.30 32.04
N VAL A 160 -21.73 5.35 32.53
CA VAL A 160 -21.05 6.33 31.68
C VAL A 160 -20.02 5.64 30.78
N LEU A 161 -19.21 4.75 31.33
CA LEU A 161 -18.21 4.00 30.58
C LEU A 161 -18.83 3.10 29.51
N ALA A 162 -19.93 2.41 29.82
CA ALA A 162 -20.66 1.57 28.87
C ALA A 162 -21.23 2.39 27.70
N VAL A 163 -21.83 3.56 27.98
CA VAL A 163 -22.32 4.48 26.94
C VAL A 163 -21.16 4.95 26.05
N MET A 164 -20.04 5.37 26.64
CA MET A 164 -18.87 5.80 25.87
C MET A 164 -18.35 4.69 24.94
N VAL A 165 -18.24 3.45 25.42
CA VAL A 165 -17.72 2.31 24.65
C VAL A 165 -18.70 1.85 23.57
N LEU A 166 -19.99 1.83 23.86
CA LEU A 166 -21.03 1.41 22.91
C LEU A 166 -20.97 2.23 21.61
N PHE A 167 -20.78 3.55 21.74
CA PHE A 167 -20.67 4.48 20.61
C PHE A 167 -19.23 4.62 20.07
N ALA A 168 -18.26 3.91 20.64
CA ALA A 168 -16.87 3.86 20.17
C ALA A 168 -16.58 2.69 19.22
N ILE A 169 -17.39 1.62 19.24
CA ILE A 169 -17.12 0.36 18.53
C ILE A 169 -17.61 0.45 17.07
N PRO A 170 -16.70 0.43 16.07
CA PRO A 170 -17.08 0.58 14.66
C PRO A 170 -17.95 -0.56 14.08
N ARG A 171 -18.05 -1.71 14.77
CA ARG A 171 -18.79 -2.89 14.30
C ARG A 171 -20.28 -2.87 14.63
N ILE A 172 -20.70 -2.15 15.66
CA ILE A 172 -22.14 -1.90 15.93
C ILE A 172 -22.73 -1.01 14.83
N HIS A 173 -21.87 -0.18 14.22
CA HIS A 173 -22.16 0.72 13.11
C HIS A 173 -22.28 0.04 11.74
N ALA A 174 -21.98 -1.26 11.65
CA ALA A 174 -22.00 -2.07 10.43
C ALA A 174 -23.03 -3.22 10.48
N LEU A 175 -23.91 -3.25 11.49
CA LEU A 175 -24.97 -4.25 11.59
C LEU A 175 -26.11 -3.89 10.61
N PRO A 176 -26.49 -4.78 9.67
CA PRO A 176 -27.50 -4.49 8.64
C PRO A 176 -28.88 -4.08 9.18
N ILE A 177 -29.21 -4.51 10.40
CA ILE A 177 -30.47 -4.21 11.08
C ILE A 177 -30.56 -2.73 11.48
N LEU A 178 -29.43 -2.10 11.86
CA LEU A 178 -29.40 -0.70 12.28
C LEU A 178 -29.41 0.27 11.09
N GLU A 179 -28.88 -0.14 9.94
CA GLU A 179 -28.81 0.67 8.71
C GLU A 179 -30.19 1.04 8.13
N ARG A 180 -31.19 0.17 8.34
CA ARG A 180 -32.58 0.38 7.89
C ARG A 180 -33.37 1.39 8.73
N SER A 181 -33.03 1.58 10.01
CA SER A 181 -33.80 2.44 10.92
C SER A 181 -33.32 3.91 10.92
N ARG A 182 -34.24 4.90 11.07
CA ARG A 182 -33.89 6.33 11.24
C ARG A 182 -32.97 6.56 12.45
N VAL A 183 -33.18 5.80 13.52
CA VAL A 183 -32.41 5.87 14.77
C VAL A 183 -30.98 5.35 14.57
N GLY A 184 -30.80 4.24 13.85
CA GLY A 184 -29.48 3.69 13.55
C GLY A 184 -28.64 4.60 12.65
N ARG A 185 -29.24 5.36 11.72
CA ARG A 185 -28.54 6.39 10.93
C ARG A 185 -28.07 7.58 11.77
N ALA A 186 -28.84 7.99 12.79
CA ALA A 186 -28.43 9.04 13.74
C ALA A 186 -27.28 8.60 14.66
N ILE A 187 -27.23 7.31 15.01
CA ILE A 187 -26.13 6.71 15.81
C ILE A 187 -24.84 6.57 14.97
N ASN A 188 -24.95 6.47 13.64
CA ASN A 188 -23.83 6.23 12.72
C ASN A 188 -23.00 7.47 12.34
N ASP A 189 -23.32 8.64 12.91
CA ASP A 189 -22.59 9.88 12.64
C ASP A 189 -21.37 10.05 13.58
N PHE A 190 -20.26 10.61 13.07
CA PHE A 190 -19.10 11.00 13.88
C PHE A 190 -19.48 11.96 15.02
N ARG A 191 -20.56 12.73 14.84
CA ARG A 191 -21.15 13.57 15.88
C ARG A 191 -21.59 12.80 17.12
N SER A 192 -22.16 11.61 16.95
CA SER A 192 -22.65 10.76 18.05
C SER A 192 -21.49 10.15 18.84
N PHE A 193 -20.44 9.70 18.15
CA PHE A 193 -19.17 9.34 18.78
C PHE A 193 -18.61 10.52 19.59
N TYR A 194 -18.52 11.72 18.98
CA TYR A 194 -17.95 12.89 19.63
C TYR A 194 -18.72 13.29 20.90
N LEU A 195 -20.05 13.38 20.83
CA LEU A 195 -20.90 13.79 21.94
C LEU A 195 -20.79 12.82 23.13
N THR A 196 -20.92 11.53 22.88
CA THR A 196 -20.84 10.49 23.93
C THR A 196 -19.45 10.43 24.56
N HIS A 197 -18.37 10.65 23.78
CA HIS A 197 -17.02 10.70 24.33
C HIS A 197 -16.75 11.94 25.20
N HIS A 198 -17.57 13.00 25.14
CA HIS A 198 -17.46 14.14 26.08
C HIS A 198 -17.98 13.82 27.48
N LEU A 199 -18.71 12.71 27.66
CA LEU A 199 -19.01 12.17 28.97
C LEU A 199 -17.74 11.83 29.78
N LEU A 200 -16.56 11.88 29.15
CA LEU A 200 -15.25 11.92 29.80
C LEU A 200 -15.18 12.91 30.98
N ILE A 201 -15.80 14.09 30.86
CA ILE A 201 -15.81 15.09 31.95
C ILE A 201 -16.57 14.53 33.17
N ALA A 202 -17.78 14.00 32.93
CA ALA A 202 -18.58 13.35 33.96
C ALA A 202 -17.87 12.13 34.54
N PHE A 203 -17.21 11.32 33.71
CA PHE A 203 -16.43 10.16 34.12
C PHE A 203 -15.31 10.55 35.10
N TYR A 204 -14.49 11.57 34.79
CA TYR A 204 -13.42 12.00 35.70
C TYR A 204 -13.95 12.67 36.97
N ALA A 205 -15.04 13.42 36.89
CA ALA A 205 -15.67 14.00 38.08
C ALA A 205 -16.16 12.88 39.03
N LEU A 206 -16.87 11.89 38.51
CA LEU A 206 -17.30 10.72 39.27
C LEU A 206 -16.12 9.90 39.80
N LEU A 207 -15.04 9.75 39.02
CA LEU A 207 -13.84 9.00 39.44
C LEU A 207 -13.10 9.67 40.61
N LEU A 208 -13.13 11.00 40.69
CA LEU A 208 -12.57 11.76 41.80
C LEU A 208 -13.42 11.64 43.08
N ILE A 209 -14.74 11.58 42.95
CA ILE A 209 -15.69 11.50 44.06
C ILE A 209 -15.84 10.07 44.59
N HIS A 210 -15.84 9.06 43.72
CA HIS A 210 -16.01 7.64 44.05
C HIS A 210 -15.21 7.09 45.26
N PRO A 211 -13.95 7.50 45.51
CA PRO A 211 -13.20 7.05 46.69
C PRO A 211 -13.53 7.77 48.02
N TYR A 212 -14.36 8.83 48.01
CA TYR A 212 -14.74 9.60 49.20
C TYR A 212 -16.21 9.33 49.59
N PRO A 213 -16.48 8.77 50.78
CA PRO A 213 -17.82 8.82 51.37
C PRO A 213 -18.11 10.22 51.94
N ALA A 214 -19.36 10.68 51.91
CA ALA A 214 -19.80 12.00 52.35
C ALA A 214 -19.73 12.23 53.86
N ALA A 215 -19.53 11.19 54.67
CA ALA A 215 -19.33 11.28 56.12
C ALA A 215 -18.06 10.52 56.56
N PRO A 216 -16.97 11.20 56.94
CA PRO A 216 -15.79 10.53 57.48
C PRO A 216 -16.03 10.12 58.95
N PRO A 217 -15.73 8.87 59.37
CA PRO A 217 -15.72 8.53 60.78
C PRO A 217 -14.56 9.24 61.49
N ALA A 218 -14.85 9.80 62.67
CA ALA A 218 -13.86 10.41 63.54
C ALA A 218 -12.85 9.34 64.01
N GLY A 219 -11.60 9.47 63.59
CA GLY A 219 -10.49 8.61 64.01
C GLY A 219 -10.02 7.61 62.96
N ASN A 220 -8.83 7.90 62.41
CA ASN A 220 -7.95 7.02 61.63
C ASN A 220 -8.37 6.63 60.20
N HIS A 221 -7.93 7.50 59.28
CA HIS A 221 -7.38 7.23 57.94
C HIS A 221 -8.22 6.46 56.91
N TRP A 222 -9.52 6.74 56.82
CA TRP A 222 -10.22 6.72 55.51
C TRP A 222 -10.02 8.04 54.74
N GLY A 223 -8.81 8.60 54.81
CA GLY A 223 -8.57 10.04 54.61
C GLY A 223 -7.25 10.37 53.94
N ARG A 224 -7.00 9.78 52.77
CA ARG A 224 -6.20 10.37 51.68
C ARG A 224 -6.38 9.51 50.43
N SER A 225 -7.53 9.65 49.76
CA SER A 225 -7.65 9.14 48.39
C SER A 225 -6.49 9.72 47.59
N ASN A 226 -5.61 8.85 47.09
CA ASN A 226 -4.48 9.27 46.25
C ASN A 226 -4.88 9.38 44.77
N THR A 227 -6.15 9.12 44.41
CA THR A 227 -6.64 9.11 43.02
C THR A 227 -6.36 10.43 42.31
N TRP A 228 -6.55 11.56 42.99
CA TRP A 228 -6.27 12.89 42.43
C TRP A 228 -4.77 13.07 42.10
N MET A 229 -3.87 12.48 42.88
CA MET A 229 -2.41 12.60 42.67
C MET A 229 -1.99 11.97 41.35
N TRP A 230 -2.60 10.85 40.98
CA TRP A 230 -2.31 10.13 39.73
C TRP A 230 -2.90 10.82 38.50
N ILE A 231 -4.08 11.43 38.64
CA ILE A 231 -4.88 11.95 37.52
C ILE A 231 -4.58 13.43 37.23
N ALA A 232 -4.18 14.21 38.24
CA ALA A 232 -4.03 15.67 38.11
C ALA A 232 -3.04 16.10 37.01
N VAL A 233 -1.85 15.48 36.95
CA VAL A 233 -0.81 15.87 35.98
C VAL A 233 -1.24 15.60 34.54
N PRO A 234 -1.69 14.39 34.16
CA PRO A 234 -2.18 14.14 32.81
C PRO A 234 -3.42 14.95 32.43
N MET A 235 -4.34 15.18 33.37
CA MET A 235 -5.51 16.05 33.14
C MET A 235 -5.08 17.49 32.85
N LEU A 236 -4.10 18.02 33.59
CA LEU A 236 -3.57 19.37 33.36
C LEU A 236 -2.88 19.48 32.00
N ILE A 237 -2.09 18.48 31.60
CA ILE A 237 -1.47 18.43 30.27
C ILE A 237 -2.55 18.42 29.17
N TYR A 238 -3.57 17.58 29.32
CA TYR A 238 -4.68 17.49 28.37
C TYR A 238 -5.48 18.80 28.28
N ALA A 239 -5.81 19.41 29.42
CA ALA A 239 -6.52 20.68 29.50
C ALA A 239 -5.71 21.82 28.88
N ALA A 240 -4.42 21.93 29.21
CA ALA A 240 -3.51 22.91 28.61
C ALA A 240 -3.44 22.74 27.09
N GLU A 241 -3.38 21.52 26.57
CA GLU A 241 -3.41 21.28 25.14
C GLU A 241 -4.75 21.69 24.49
N ARG A 242 -5.88 21.44 25.17
CA ARG A 242 -7.20 21.87 24.68
C ARG A 242 -7.31 23.39 24.63
N LEU A 243 -6.82 24.09 25.64
CA LEU A 243 -6.76 25.56 25.66
C LEU A 243 -5.82 26.10 24.57
N LEU A 244 -4.64 25.50 24.40
CA LEU A 244 -3.72 25.87 23.32
C LEU A 244 -4.36 25.67 21.94
N ARG A 245 -5.16 24.61 21.74
CA ARG A 245 -5.92 24.42 20.48
C ARG A 245 -6.96 25.50 20.24
N ILE A 246 -7.65 25.95 21.28
CA ILE A 246 -8.63 27.05 21.19
C ILE A 246 -7.89 28.36 20.92
N TYR A 247 -6.73 28.59 21.53
CA TYR A 247 -5.93 29.80 21.28
C TYR A 247 -5.29 29.82 19.88
N HIS A 248 -4.75 28.68 19.43
CA HIS A 248 -4.21 28.51 18.07
C HIS A 248 -5.29 28.26 17.02
N SER A 249 -6.58 28.44 17.34
CA SER A 249 -7.70 28.24 16.41
C SER A 249 -7.83 29.32 15.33
N TYR A 250 -6.75 30.05 15.01
CA TYR A 250 -6.57 30.67 13.70
C TYR A 250 -6.45 29.57 12.64
N ALA A 251 -7.58 28.94 12.32
CA ALA A 251 -7.68 28.04 11.20
C ALA A 251 -7.54 28.86 9.93
N TRP A 252 -6.57 28.48 9.10
CA TRP A 252 -6.44 29.13 7.80
C TRP A 252 -7.53 28.61 6.90
N GLU A 253 -8.41 29.49 6.42
CA GLU A 253 -9.40 29.10 5.43
C GLU A 253 -8.70 28.91 4.07
N ALA A 254 -8.85 27.71 3.50
CA ALA A 254 -8.35 27.40 2.17
C ALA A 254 -9.50 26.90 1.28
N ARG A 255 -9.64 27.54 0.12
CA ARG A 255 -10.62 27.16 -0.91
C ARG A 255 -10.11 25.93 -1.66
N ILE A 256 -10.99 24.97 -1.93
CA ILE A 256 -10.67 23.86 -2.82
C ILE A 256 -10.68 24.39 -4.26
N ILE A 257 -9.52 24.36 -4.92
CA ILE A 257 -9.33 24.79 -6.31
C ILE A 257 -9.65 23.64 -7.28
N GLY A 258 -9.40 22.40 -6.86
CA GLY A 258 -9.71 21.25 -7.69
C GLY A 258 -9.56 19.92 -6.98
N VAL A 259 -10.38 18.96 -7.40
CA VAL A 259 -10.41 17.60 -6.90
C VAL A 259 -10.07 16.67 -8.05
N GLN A 260 -9.02 15.86 -7.91
CA GLN A 260 -8.61 14.90 -8.92
C GLN A 260 -8.61 13.50 -8.28
N PRO A 261 -9.59 12.64 -8.57
CA PRO A 261 -9.46 11.23 -8.26
C PRO A 261 -8.27 10.67 -9.04
N ARG A 262 -7.39 9.93 -8.37
CA ARG A 262 -6.21 9.31 -9.01
C ARG A 262 -6.38 7.81 -9.14
N THR A 263 -6.99 7.15 -8.16
CA THR A 263 -7.36 5.74 -8.13
C THR A 263 -8.55 5.55 -7.17
N ALA A 264 -9.08 4.33 -7.04
CA ALA A 264 -10.14 3.94 -6.10
C ALA A 264 -9.97 4.48 -4.65
N ASN A 265 -8.73 4.65 -4.18
CA ASN A 265 -8.41 4.99 -2.79
C ASN A 265 -7.55 6.26 -2.64
N ILE A 266 -7.29 7.00 -3.72
CA ILE A 266 -6.41 8.18 -3.69
C ILE A 266 -7.12 9.39 -4.27
N LEU A 267 -7.33 10.38 -3.40
CA LEU A 267 -7.89 11.68 -3.75
C LEU A 267 -6.79 12.75 -3.73
N LYS A 268 -6.56 13.41 -4.87
CA LYS A 268 -5.66 14.56 -4.95
C LYS A 268 -6.47 15.84 -4.83
N LEU A 269 -6.38 16.51 -3.69
CA LEU A 269 -6.98 17.81 -3.43
C LEU A 269 -5.97 18.93 -3.76
N ARG A 270 -6.40 19.92 -4.54
CA ARG A 270 -5.67 21.18 -4.75
C ARG A 270 -6.38 22.27 -3.97
N LEU A 271 -5.65 22.92 -3.06
CA LEU A 271 -6.16 23.94 -2.17
C LEU A 271 -5.48 25.28 -2.46
N SER A 272 -6.18 26.40 -2.25
CA SER A 272 -5.58 27.72 -2.29
C SER A 272 -4.63 27.91 -1.12
N CYS A 273 -3.42 28.41 -1.38
CA CYS A 273 -2.49 28.77 -0.31
C CYS A 273 -2.94 30.07 0.38
N PRO A 274 -3.20 30.09 1.69
CA PRO A 274 -3.50 31.31 2.41
C PRO A 274 -2.32 32.30 2.36
N ARG A 275 -2.59 33.62 2.32
CA ARG A 275 -1.58 34.67 2.03
C ARG A 275 -0.36 34.69 2.96
N GLN A 276 -0.49 34.20 4.18
CA GLN A 276 0.59 34.17 5.19
C GLN A 276 0.99 32.74 5.58
N PHE A 277 0.54 31.73 4.83
CA PHE A 277 0.83 30.34 5.14
C PHE A 277 2.22 29.93 4.61
N THR A 278 3.22 29.96 5.48
CA THR A 278 4.59 29.53 5.16
C THR A 278 4.82 28.10 5.61
N TYR A 279 5.33 27.23 4.73
CA TYR A 279 5.65 25.83 5.04
C TYR A 279 6.99 25.39 4.43
N LYS A 280 7.54 24.30 4.95
CA LYS A 280 8.75 23.61 4.48
C LYS A 280 8.41 22.22 3.92
N SER A 281 9.25 21.72 3.02
CA SER A 281 9.07 20.38 2.45
C SER A 281 9.01 19.29 3.52
N GLY A 282 8.08 18.36 3.32
CA GLY A 282 7.83 17.23 4.22
C GLY A 282 6.98 17.56 5.45
N GLN A 283 6.58 18.81 5.67
CA GLN A 283 5.56 19.16 6.67
C GLN A 283 4.18 18.61 6.29
N TYR A 284 3.35 18.40 7.31
CA TYR A 284 1.98 17.99 7.14
C TYR A 284 1.01 19.02 7.74
N ILE A 285 -0.21 19.00 7.23
CA ILE A 285 -1.33 19.84 7.69
C ILE A 285 -2.47 18.94 8.14
N MET A 286 -3.32 19.42 9.03
CA MET A 286 -4.58 18.75 9.37
C MET A 286 -5.74 19.49 8.71
N LEU A 287 -6.65 18.72 8.13
CA LEU A 287 -7.92 19.22 7.61
C LEU A 287 -8.96 19.11 8.73
N LYS A 288 -9.67 20.22 9.04
CA LYS A 288 -10.64 20.27 10.15
C LYS A 288 -12.07 20.02 9.67
N HIS A 289 -12.77 21.10 9.32
CA HIS A 289 -14.17 21.06 8.91
C HIS A 289 -14.33 21.79 7.58
N VAL A 290 -15.36 21.38 6.86
CA VAL A 290 -15.85 22.02 5.65
C VAL A 290 -16.69 23.23 6.07
N VAL A 291 -16.39 24.39 5.51
CA VAL A 291 -17.19 25.61 5.69
C VAL A 291 -18.13 25.67 4.50
N ASP A 292 -19.42 25.43 4.75
CA ASP A 292 -20.46 25.59 3.75
C ASP A 292 -20.62 27.08 3.44
N MET A 293 -20.27 27.45 2.22
CA MET A 293 -20.53 28.80 1.71
C MET A 293 -21.93 28.85 1.09
N PRO A 294 -22.65 29.99 1.21
CA PRO A 294 -23.87 30.19 0.45
C PRO A 294 -23.57 30.00 -1.05
N ALA A 295 -24.46 29.29 -1.75
CA ALA A 295 -24.27 28.77 -3.11
C ALA A 295 -23.86 29.81 -4.17
N ALA A 296 -24.01 31.10 -3.88
CA ALA A 296 -23.67 32.21 -4.76
C ALA A 296 -22.16 32.53 -4.88
N ALA A 297 -21.27 32.01 -4.01
CA ALA A 297 -19.88 32.46 -3.94
C ALA A 297 -18.83 31.51 -4.59
N SER A 298 -19.05 30.19 -4.61
CA SER A 298 -18.22 29.21 -5.37
C SER A 298 -18.83 27.80 -5.31
N PRO A 299 -18.65 26.96 -6.35
CA PRO A 299 -19.23 25.62 -6.41
C PRO A 299 -18.54 24.55 -5.54
N LEU A 300 -17.35 24.84 -5.01
CA LEU A 300 -16.61 23.94 -4.13
C LEU A 300 -16.49 24.55 -2.73
N PRO A 301 -16.58 23.74 -1.66
CA PRO A 301 -16.57 24.27 -0.31
C PRO A 301 -15.16 24.69 0.14
N SER A 302 -15.10 25.55 1.16
CA SER A 302 -13.87 25.94 1.84
C SER A 302 -13.51 24.90 2.92
N ILE A 303 -12.21 24.71 3.20
CA ILE A 303 -11.73 23.84 4.28
C ILE A 303 -10.83 24.65 5.22
N CYS A 304 -11.05 24.47 6.53
CA CYS A 304 -10.18 24.99 7.58
C CYS A 304 -8.91 24.13 7.73
N LEU A 305 -7.75 24.76 7.54
CA LEU A 305 -6.43 24.17 7.69
C LEU A 305 -5.84 24.45 9.08
N ASP A 306 -5.11 23.45 9.61
CA ASP A 306 -4.31 23.57 10.82
C ASP A 306 -2.86 23.12 10.54
N GLY A 307 -1.89 23.89 11.03
CA GLY A 307 -0.46 23.69 10.78
C GLY A 307 0.24 24.93 10.19
N PRO A 308 1.44 24.75 9.60
CA PRO A 308 2.09 23.48 9.29
C PRO A 308 2.79 22.82 10.48
N PHE A 309 2.68 21.50 10.58
CA PHE A 309 3.36 20.70 11.60
C PHE A 309 4.71 20.19 11.10
N GLY A 310 5.71 20.23 11.97
CA GLY A 310 7.07 19.79 11.66
C GLY A 310 7.19 18.30 11.30
N ALA A 311 8.27 17.94 10.60
CA ALA A 311 8.59 16.55 10.24
C ALA A 311 10.06 16.23 10.55
N PRO A 312 10.41 14.98 10.89
CA PRO A 312 11.79 14.61 11.24
C PRO A 312 12.84 14.90 10.13
N ALA A 313 12.43 14.94 8.86
CA ALA A 313 13.32 15.08 7.70
C ALA A 313 13.57 16.55 7.26
N GLN A 314 13.45 17.52 8.16
CA GLN A 314 13.57 18.96 7.83
C GLN A 314 15.00 19.51 7.76
N HIS A 315 16.01 18.73 8.17
CA HIS A 315 17.39 19.20 8.27
C HIS A 315 18.26 18.85 7.04
N HIS A 316 17.64 18.49 5.92
CA HIS A 316 18.33 18.09 4.70
C HIS A 316 19.25 19.17 4.12
N GLU A 317 18.90 20.45 4.30
CA GLU A 317 19.68 21.60 3.82
C GLU A 317 21.04 21.75 4.49
N ARG A 318 21.29 21.03 5.60
CA ARG A 318 22.57 21.07 6.32
C ARG A 318 23.64 20.18 5.71
N TYR A 319 23.29 19.33 4.75
CA TYR A 319 24.19 18.33 4.18
C TYR A 319 24.47 18.62 2.71
N GLN A 320 25.75 18.58 2.31
CA GLN A 320 26.17 18.77 0.92
C GLN A 320 25.78 17.56 0.04
N VAL A 321 25.87 16.35 0.60
CA VAL A 321 25.46 15.11 -0.05
C VAL A 321 24.27 14.55 0.71
N LEU A 322 23.20 14.27 -0.02
CA LEU A 322 21.93 13.84 0.58
C LEU A 322 21.53 12.47 0.02
N LEU A 323 21.55 11.46 0.89
CA LEU A 323 21.00 10.14 0.61
C LEU A 323 19.59 10.05 1.18
N MET A 324 18.59 9.95 0.30
CA MET A 324 17.19 9.82 0.68
C MET A 324 16.70 8.39 0.52
N ILE A 325 16.20 7.81 1.62
CA ILE A 325 15.66 6.44 1.63
C ILE A 325 14.17 6.53 1.97
N GLY A 326 13.31 6.22 0.99
CA GLY A 326 11.86 6.17 1.16
C GLY A 326 11.33 4.74 1.05
N SER A 327 10.39 4.35 1.91
CA SER A 327 9.72 3.05 1.83
C SER A 327 8.26 3.15 2.32
N GLY A 328 7.36 2.45 1.63
CA GLY A 328 5.93 2.41 1.95
C GLY A 328 5.28 3.79 2.02
N ILE A 329 4.46 4.01 3.06
CA ILE A 329 3.78 5.30 3.30
C ILE A 329 4.75 6.48 3.52
N GLY A 330 6.03 6.20 3.85
CA GLY A 330 7.08 7.20 4.00
C GLY A 330 7.52 7.86 2.69
N LEU A 331 7.04 7.38 1.53
CA LEU A 331 7.31 7.99 0.23
C LEU A 331 6.49 9.28 -0.02
N THR A 332 5.36 9.47 0.66
CA THR A 332 4.48 10.64 0.42
C THR A 332 5.17 11.98 0.67
N PRO A 333 5.91 12.20 1.79
CA PRO A 333 6.68 13.43 2.01
C PRO A 333 7.82 13.62 0.99
N MET A 334 8.37 12.53 0.45
CA MET A 334 9.47 12.56 -0.53
C MET A 334 9.06 13.28 -1.81
N GLY A 335 7.81 13.14 -2.25
CA GLY A 335 7.31 13.84 -3.45
C GLY A 335 7.28 15.37 -3.30
N SER A 336 7.09 15.90 -2.08
CA SER A 336 7.23 17.33 -1.79
C SER A 336 8.70 17.75 -1.78
N PHE A 337 9.56 16.89 -1.23
CA PHE A 337 11.00 17.10 -1.19
C PHE A 337 11.62 17.21 -2.59
N MET A 338 11.37 16.22 -3.44
CA MET A 338 11.97 16.14 -4.77
C MET A 338 11.59 17.34 -5.64
N ARG A 339 10.34 17.82 -5.53
CA ARG A 339 9.88 19.04 -6.22
C ARG A 339 10.60 20.29 -5.73
N HIS A 340 10.80 20.41 -4.42
CA HIS A 340 11.56 21.54 -3.85
C HIS A 340 13.03 21.50 -4.29
N LEU A 341 13.66 20.33 -4.24
CA LEU A 341 15.05 20.17 -4.68
C LEU A 341 15.20 20.48 -6.17
N SER A 342 14.29 19.96 -7.02
CA SER A 342 14.28 20.23 -8.46
C SER A 342 14.14 21.73 -8.74
N ALA A 343 13.20 22.42 -8.09
CA ALA A 343 13.03 23.87 -8.26
C ALA A 343 14.29 24.66 -7.84
N ARG A 344 14.99 24.20 -6.80
CA ARG A 344 16.24 24.81 -6.32
C ARG A 344 17.41 24.58 -7.28
N LEU A 345 17.54 23.38 -7.85
CA LEU A 345 18.56 23.07 -8.85
C LEU A 345 18.34 23.90 -10.13
N SER A 346 17.10 23.95 -10.63
CA SER A 346 16.76 24.77 -11.80
C SER A 346 17.02 26.26 -11.61
N SER A 347 16.81 26.81 -10.40
CA SER A 347 17.12 28.22 -10.11
C SER A 347 18.61 28.50 -9.98
N GLN A 348 19.42 27.53 -9.53
CA GLN A 348 20.88 27.65 -9.53
C GLN A 348 21.48 27.57 -10.94
N ASP A 349 20.89 26.75 -11.83
CA ASP A 349 21.30 26.67 -13.22
C ASP A 349 20.96 27.97 -13.98
N LEU A 350 19.80 28.58 -13.70
CA LEU A 350 19.43 29.90 -14.23
C LEU A 350 20.36 31.03 -13.72
N ALA A 351 20.77 31.00 -12.45
CA ALA A 351 21.71 31.97 -11.89
C ALA A 351 23.14 31.82 -12.44
N LYS A 352 23.54 30.62 -12.89
CA LYS A 352 24.80 30.39 -13.60
C LYS A 352 24.72 30.78 -15.08
N GLY A 353 23.56 30.62 -15.72
CA GLY A 353 23.32 31.06 -17.10
C GLY A 353 23.22 32.57 -17.27
N SER A 354 22.85 33.32 -16.23
CA SER A 354 22.68 34.78 -16.31
C SER A 354 23.96 35.61 -16.13
N GLN A 355 25.14 34.98 -16.02
CA GLN A 355 26.43 35.70 -15.99
C GLN A 355 27.03 35.96 -17.39
N GLY A 356 26.31 35.67 -18.48
CA GLY A 356 26.84 35.69 -19.84
C GLY A 356 26.15 36.58 -20.90
N MET A 357 25.19 37.45 -20.56
CA MET A 357 24.53 38.29 -21.59
C MET A 357 24.02 39.64 -21.04
N PRO A 358 24.19 40.76 -21.77
CA PRO A 358 23.69 42.06 -21.35
C PRO A 358 22.17 42.16 -21.54
N GLU A 359 21.51 42.83 -20.59
CA GLU A 359 20.06 43.02 -20.50
C GLU A 359 19.43 43.64 -21.75
N ARG A 360 18.31 43.06 -22.20
CA ARG A 360 17.26 43.82 -22.90
C ARG A 360 15.90 43.41 -22.36
N SER A 361 15.15 44.41 -21.90
CA SER A 361 13.93 44.27 -21.13
C SER A 361 12.76 43.74 -21.98
N THR A 362 12.00 42.78 -21.44
CA THR A 362 10.54 42.74 -21.62
C THR A 362 9.88 42.06 -20.42
N ARG A 363 8.93 42.79 -19.82
CA ARG A 363 8.09 42.39 -18.68
C ARG A 363 7.02 41.39 -19.14
N THR A 364 6.93 40.23 -18.50
CA THR A 364 5.66 39.54 -18.20
C THR A 364 5.80 38.81 -16.85
N GLY A 365 5.00 39.25 -15.87
CA GLY A 365 5.15 38.86 -14.48
C GLY A 365 4.50 37.53 -14.13
N LEU A 366 5.29 36.58 -13.63
CA LEU A 366 4.86 35.63 -12.62
C LEU A 366 5.49 36.04 -11.29
N CYS A 367 4.63 36.42 -10.34
CA CYS A 367 5.03 36.98 -9.05
C CYS A 367 5.66 35.88 -8.16
N GLY A 368 6.98 35.90 -8.07
CA GLY A 368 7.77 35.14 -7.11
C GLY A 368 9.11 35.84 -6.90
N SER A 369 9.15 36.88 -6.07
CA SER A 369 10.39 37.28 -5.40
C SER A 369 10.07 38.17 -4.19
N LEU A 370 10.60 37.80 -3.02
CA LEU A 370 10.82 38.76 -1.94
C LEU A 370 12.31 38.74 -1.62
N SER A 371 13.00 39.72 -2.19
CA SER A 371 14.38 40.08 -1.87
C SER A 371 14.34 41.02 -0.66
N LEU A 372 15.17 40.73 0.36
CA LEU A 372 15.37 41.58 1.53
C LEU A 372 16.28 42.76 1.17
N ARG A 373 15.83 44.00 1.42
CA ARG A 373 16.70 45.16 1.68
C ARG A 373 16.17 45.99 2.86
N PRO A 374 17.06 46.71 3.59
CA PRO A 374 16.79 47.25 4.93
C PRO A 374 16.35 48.73 4.92
N GLY A 375 15.59 49.14 5.93
CA GLY A 375 15.12 50.52 6.22
C GLY A 375 13.79 50.86 5.52
N SER A 376 12.77 51.47 6.12
CA SER A 376 12.64 52.26 7.35
C SER A 376 11.16 52.35 7.78
N SER A 377 10.94 52.59 9.10
CA SER A 377 9.73 53.09 9.78
C SER A 377 8.41 52.30 9.71
N ALA A 378 8.10 51.59 10.80
CA ALA A 378 6.74 51.17 11.19
C ALA A 378 6.37 51.78 12.56
N PRO A 379 5.11 52.15 12.83
CA PRO A 379 4.65 52.62 14.14
C PRO A 379 4.40 51.44 15.12
N PRO A 380 4.33 51.67 16.44
CA PRO A 380 4.56 50.63 17.44
C PRO A 380 3.28 49.83 17.74
N HIS A 381 3.35 48.49 17.61
CA HIS A 381 2.37 47.58 18.20
C HIS A 381 2.86 47.03 19.55
N ARG A 382 1.96 47.13 20.54
CA ARG A 382 2.15 46.81 21.96
C ARG A 382 2.81 45.44 22.20
N THR A 383 3.92 45.48 22.93
CA THR A 383 4.67 44.35 23.47
C THR A 383 3.93 43.69 24.64
N LEU A 384 3.34 42.51 24.43
CA LEU A 384 2.97 41.58 25.51
C LEU A 384 3.43 40.13 25.25
N GLY A 385 4.28 39.91 24.24
CA GLY A 385 4.73 38.58 23.81
C GLY A 385 6.09 38.13 24.35
N THR A 386 6.89 39.03 24.94
CA THR A 386 8.25 38.70 25.43
C THR A 386 8.29 38.19 26.86
N ALA A 387 7.24 38.39 27.67
CA ALA A 387 7.23 37.99 29.08
C ALA A 387 7.07 36.46 29.28
N CYS A 388 6.38 35.74 28.38
CA CYS A 388 6.08 34.30 28.57
C CYS A 388 7.20 33.37 28.04
N ALA A 389 7.94 33.80 27.03
CA ALA A 389 9.09 33.04 26.51
C ALA A 389 10.31 33.09 27.45
N LEU A 390 10.49 34.22 28.15
CA LEU A 390 11.55 34.40 29.16
C LEU A 390 11.28 33.62 30.46
N THR A 391 10.01 33.42 30.85
CA THR A 391 9.69 32.62 32.05
C THR A 391 9.90 31.12 31.83
N CYS A 392 9.54 30.57 30.66
CA CYS A 392 9.75 29.14 30.35
C CYS A 392 11.23 28.76 30.16
N THR A 393 12.04 29.62 29.53
CA THR A 393 13.49 29.39 29.40
C THR A 393 14.21 29.52 30.75
N SER A 394 13.80 30.47 31.60
CA SER A 394 14.33 30.61 32.96
C SER A 394 13.98 29.42 33.87
N LEU A 395 12.79 28.82 33.72
CA LEU A 395 12.36 27.64 34.49
C LEU A 395 13.15 26.39 34.09
N ILE A 396 13.39 26.21 32.78
CA ILE A 396 14.21 25.10 32.26
C ILE A 396 15.68 25.27 32.67
N GLN A 397 16.23 26.49 32.65
CA GLN A 397 17.59 26.77 33.15
C GLN A 397 17.70 26.56 34.67
N ARG A 398 16.68 26.93 35.46
CA ARG A 398 16.65 26.68 36.92
C ARG A 398 16.51 25.21 37.25
N LEU A 399 15.72 24.44 36.49
CA LEU A 399 15.61 22.99 36.62
C LEU A 399 16.89 22.26 36.18
N HIS A 400 17.57 22.76 35.16
CA HIS A 400 18.87 22.24 34.72
C HIS A 400 19.97 22.54 35.76
N ALA A 401 19.99 23.74 36.34
CA ALA A 401 20.88 24.11 37.43
C ALA A 401 20.61 23.27 38.68
N ALA A 402 19.34 23.10 39.07
CA ALA A 402 18.92 22.26 40.18
C ALA A 402 19.33 20.79 40.00
N TRP A 403 19.23 20.25 38.78
CA TRP A 403 19.69 18.91 38.42
C TRP A 403 21.22 18.78 38.46
N GLN A 404 21.97 19.81 38.04
CA GLN A 404 23.44 19.81 38.15
C GLN A 404 23.91 19.88 39.60
N THR A 405 23.28 20.69 40.46
CA THR A 405 23.54 20.70 41.91
C THR A 405 23.16 19.36 42.58
N ALA A 406 22.04 18.74 42.19
CA ALA A 406 21.64 17.42 42.71
C ALA A 406 22.59 16.29 42.28
N ARG A 407 23.19 16.41 41.08
CA ARG A 407 24.21 15.47 40.57
C ARG A 407 25.54 15.63 41.30
N GLN A 408 25.96 16.85 41.64
CA GLN A 408 27.16 17.08 42.47
C GLN A 408 26.98 16.56 43.91
N TRP A 409 25.80 16.74 44.52
CA TRP A 409 25.49 16.22 45.86
C TRP A 409 25.40 14.69 45.95
N ARG A 410 24.98 14.01 44.86
CA ARG A 410 24.92 12.53 44.81
C ARG A 410 26.30 11.88 44.61
N ILE A 411 27.21 12.53 43.89
CA ILE A 411 28.58 12.04 43.68
C ILE A 411 29.44 12.26 44.94
N LEU A 412 29.25 13.36 45.67
CA LEU A 412 29.93 13.59 46.96
C LEU A 412 29.49 12.63 48.08
N ARG A 413 28.19 12.26 48.17
CA ARG A 413 27.71 11.26 49.15
C ARG A 413 28.14 9.82 48.83
N LEU A 414 28.24 9.46 47.54
CA LEU A 414 28.74 8.15 47.14
C LEU A 414 30.26 7.98 47.35
N VAL A 415 31.04 9.08 47.36
CA VAL A 415 32.49 9.03 47.66
C VAL A 415 32.77 9.07 49.17
N GLN A 416 31.92 9.68 50.00
CA GLN A 416 32.06 9.65 51.47
C GLN A 416 31.52 8.38 52.16
N SER A 417 30.73 7.55 51.47
CA SER A 417 30.16 6.31 52.04
C SER A 417 31.01 5.06 51.75
N ALA A 418 32.13 5.21 51.03
CA ALA A 418 32.99 4.11 50.59
C ALA A 418 34.32 4.00 51.37
N HIS A 419 34.57 4.85 52.38
CA HIS A 419 35.81 4.85 53.17
C HIS A 419 35.68 4.47 54.66
N THR A 420 34.53 3.96 55.10
CA THR A 420 34.37 3.48 56.49
C THR A 420 33.78 2.08 56.52
N LEU A 421 34.51 1.08 56.01
CA LEU A 421 34.32 -0.34 56.33
C LEU A 421 35.51 -1.19 55.83
N SER A 422 36.58 -1.21 56.62
CA SER A 422 37.59 -2.28 56.63
C SER A 422 38.14 -2.47 58.05
N ALA A 423 37.33 -3.15 58.90
CA ALA A 423 37.63 -4.09 60.01
C ALA A 423 38.73 -3.75 61.07
N PRO A 424 38.91 -4.52 62.18
CA PRO A 424 38.11 -5.61 62.79
C PRO A 424 37.90 -5.45 64.32
N LEU A 425 37.08 -6.33 64.94
CA LEU A 425 37.16 -6.85 66.34
C LEU A 425 35.93 -7.76 66.56
N MET A 426 36.03 -9.09 66.45
CA MET A 426 36.37 -10.04 67.52
C MET A 426 35.91 -9.60 68.93
N GLN A 427 34.75 -10.10 69.39
CA GLN A 427 34.60 -10.95 70.58
C GLN A 427 33.13 -11.11 71.02
N GLN A 428 32.79 -12.36 71.34
CA GLN A 428 31.76 -12.84 72.28
C GLN A 428 30.26 -12.73 71.92
N SER A 429 29.66 -13.92 71.75
CA SER A 429 28.37 -14.25 72.37
C SER A 429 28.48 -15.61 73.05
N PRO A 430 27.81 -15.79 74.20
CA PRO A 430 27.20 -17.08 74.49
C PRO A 430 25.72 -16.89 74.81
N LEU A 431 24.86 -17.65 74.15
CA LEU A 431 24.03 -18.68 74.80
C LEU A 431 23.06 -19.30 73.79
N ALA A 432 23.16 -20.62 73.73
CA ALA A 432 22.36 -21.51 72.91
C ALA A 432 20.93 -21.66 73.45
N GLY A 433 19.98 -22.00 72.57
CA GLY A 433 18.66 -22.44 73.01
C GLY A 433 17.66 -22.77 71.88
N ARG A 434 17.63 -24.06 71.52
CA ARG A 434 16.54 -24.80 70.85
C ARG A 434 16.26 -24.57 69.35
N SER A 435 16.68 -25.58 68.59
CA SER A 435 16.22 -25.92 67.25
C SER A 435 14.83 -26.56 67.24
N SER A 436 13.97 -26.12 66.33
CA SER A 436 13.00 -27.00 65.65
C SER A 436 12.90 -26.60 64.18
N ARG A 437 13.22 -27.57 63.31
CA ARG A 437 13.06 -27.46 61.85
C ARG A 437 11.58 -27.57 61.52
N LEU A 438 11.03 -26.60 60.79
CA LEU A 438 9.78 -26.74 60.06
C LEU A 438 10.03 -26.39 58.59
N SER A 439 9.90 -27.42 57.75
CA SER A 439 10.01 -27.40 56.30
C SER A 439 8.75 -26.76 55.69
N LEU A 440 8.93 -25.89 54.67
CA LEU A 440 7.83 -25.26 53.91
C LEU A 440 7.74 -25.88 52.49
N PRO A 441 6.81 -26.82 52.21
CA PRO A 441 6.61 -27.40 50.88
C PRO A 441 5.50 -26.70 50.07
N GLY A 442 5.32 -25.38 50.22
CA GLY A 442 4.25 -24.63 49.50
C GLY A 442 4.70 -23.90 48.22
N TRP A 443 5.94 -23.41 48.19
CA TRP A 443 6.38 -22.43 47.17
C TRP A 443 6.58 -23.01 45.77
N ARG A 444 6.93 -24.31 45.66
CA ARG A 444 7.18 -24.99 44.38
C ARG A 444 5.90 -25.46 43.67
N ARG A 445 4.74 -25.46 44.35
CA ARG A 445 3.43 -25.74 43.72
C ARG A 445 2.84 -24.47 43.10
N SER A 446 2.94 -23.32 43.79
CA SER A 446 2.42 -22.03 43.28
C SER A 446 3.14 -21.53 42.02
N MET A 447 4.47 -21.73 41.91
CA MET A 447 5.20 -21.39 40.68
C MET A 447 4.84 -22.30 39.48
N ARG A 448 4.40 -23.54 39.71
CA ARG A 448 3.96 -24.45 38.63
C ARG A 448 2.59 -24.05 38.08
N VAL A 449 1.67 -23.64 38.96
CA VAL A 449 0.35 -23.12 38.57
C VAL A 449 0.49 -21.80 37.82
N LEU A 450 1.38 -20.90 38.25
CA LEU A 450 1.64 -19.63 37.56
C LEU A 450 2.28 -19.84 36.17
N ARG A 451 3.20 -20.79 36.02
CA ARG A 451 3.77 -21.17 34.70
C ARG A 451 2.74 -21.88 33.81
N GLY A 452 1.80 -22.62 34.39
CA GLY A 452 0.67 -23.22 33.68
C GLY A 452 -0.30 -22.18 33.13
N LEU A 453 -0.69 -21.19 33.95
CA LEU A 453 -1.55 -20.06 33.58
C LEU A 453 -0.90 -19.15 32.52
N LEU A 454 0.42 -18.93 32.61
CA LEU A 454 1.18 -18.19 31.60
C LEU A 454 1.26 -18.95 30.25
N ARG A 455 1.35 -20.29 30.27
CA ARG A 455 1.33 -21.11 29.06
C ARG A 455 -0.05 -21.19 28.41
N THR A 456 -1.13 -21.29 29.19
CA THR A 456 -2.50 -21.28 28.64
C THR A 456 -2.92 -19.89 28.13
N ALA A 457 -2.46 -18.80 28.75
CA ALA A 457 -2.65 -17.44 28.23
C ALA A 457 -1.90 -17.18 26.91
N LEU A 458 -0.71 -17.76 26.74
CA LEU A 458 0.06 -17.70 25.48
C LEU A 458 -0.57 -18.54 24.35
N ILE A 459 -1.20 -19.68 24.67
CA ILE A 459 -1.89 -20.52 23.70
C ILE A 459 -3.24 -19.89 23.29
N SER A 460 -3.95 -19.23 24.22
CA SER A 460 -5.20 -18.50 23.95
C SER A 460 -5.04 -17.30 22.99
N GLN A 461 -3.91 -16.58 23.04
CA GLN A 461 -3.64 -15.48 22.09
C GLN A 461 -3.45 -15.97 20.65
N SER A 462 -3.03 -17.22 20.44
CA SER A 462 -2.87 -17.81 19.11
C SER A 462 -4.23 -18.01 18.42
N THR A 463 -5.27 -18.33 19.19
CA THR A 463 -6.63 -18.56 18.68
C THR A 463 -7.41 -17.25 18.49
N VAL A 464 -7.22 -16.26 19.37
CA VAL A 464 -7.87 -14.94 19.25
C VAL A 464 -7.27 -14.11 18.11
N ILE A 465 -5.98 -14.28 17.80
CA ILE A 465 -5.36 -13.65 16.63
C ILE A 465 -5.83 -14.34 15.33
N SER A 466 -6.07 -15.66 15.34
CA SER A 466 -6.54 -16.41 14.16
C SER A 466 -7.95 -16.00 13.69
N ILE A 467 -8.86 -15.66 14.62
CA ILE A 467 -10.22 -15.22 14.29
C ILE A 467 -10.24 -13.75 13.79
N ALA A 468 -9.19 -12.96 14.04
CA ALA A 468 -9.05 -11.59 13.54
C ALA A 468 -8.23 -11.49 12.23
N SER A 469 -7.59 -12.57 11.77
CA SER A 469 -6.71 -12.58 10.59
C SER A 469 -7.32 -13.14 9.29
N SER A 470 -8.61 -13.50 9.27
CA SER A 470 -9.30 -13.90 8.04
C SER A 470 -9.68 -12.70 7.18
N ARG A 471 -8.66 -12.02 6.61
CA ARG A 471 -8.64 -11.21 5.37
C ARG A 471 -7.50 -10.17 5.42
N CYS A 472 -6.28 -10.66 5.28
CA CYS A 472 -5.19 -9.90 4.68
C CYS A 472 -4.27 -10.90 3.97
N TYR A 473 -4.51 -11.08 2.67
CA TYR A 473 -3.55 -11.73 1.78
C TYR A 473 -2.31 -10.84 1.72
N PHE A 474 -1.27 -11.18 2.49
CA PHE A 474 0.07 -10.68 2.27
C PHE A 474 0.93 -11.84 1.79
N SER A 475 1.24 -11.80 0.50
CA SER A 475 2.29 -12.60 -0.13
C SER A 475 3.63 -12.27 0.55
N LYS A 476 4.34 -13.30 1.01
CA LYS A 476 5.74 -13.22 1.42
C LYS A 476 6.58 -12.91 0.18
N ALA A 477 7.01 -11.66 0.01
CA ALA A 477 8.17 -11.33 -0.81
C ALA A 477 9.40 -11.27 0.10
N SER A 478 10.43 -12.02 -0.27
CA SER A 478 11.74 -12.04 0.38
C SER A 478 12.38 -10.65 0.31
N ALA A 479 13.02 -10.26 1.41
CA ALA A 479 13.80 -9.05 1.49
C ALA A 479 15.24 -9.38 1.06
N ASP A 480 15.54 -9.21 -0.22
CA ASP A 480 16.92 -9.06 -0.70
C ASP A 480 17.18 -7.58 -0.95
N CYS A 481 17.96 -6.98 -0.06
CA CYS A 481 18.45 -5.61 -0.19
C CYS A 481 19.74 -5.63 -1.01
N THR A 482 19.67 -5.39 -2.31
CA THR A 482 20.84 -5.04 -3.14
C THR A 482 21.02 -3.53 -3.08
N ALA A 483 22.04 -3.08 -2.34
CA ALA A 483 22.50 -1.70 -2.36
C ALA A 483 23.28 -1.46 -3.66
N LEU A 484 22.73 -0.66 -4.58
CA LEU A 484 23.47 -0.16 -5.73
C LEU A 484 24.27 1.08 -5.29
N ALA A 485 25.56 0.89 -5.05
CA ALA A 485 26.52 1.99 -4.89
C ALA A 485 27.06 2.36 -6.28
N VAL A 486 26.66 3.52 -6.80
CA VAL A 486 27.29 4.14 -7.97
C VAL A 486 28.50 4.92 -7.47
N SER A 487 29.70 4.42 -7.76
CA SER A 487 30.96 5.14 -7.55
C SER A 487 31.63 5.37 -8.91
N HIS A 488 31.63 6.62 -9.37
CA HIS A 488 32.48 7.07 -10.46
C HIS A 488 33.94 7.06 -10.00
N LYS A 489 34.80 6.31 -10.70
CA LYS A 489 36.23 6.63 -10.88
C LYS A 489 36.74 5.96 -12.16
N GLY A 490 37.39 6.76 -13.00
CA GLY A 490 37.94 6.40 -14.31
C GLY A 490 39.23 5.56 -14.26
N PRO A 491 39.98 5.52 -15.38
CA PRO A 491 40.39 4.28 -16.04
C PRO A 491 41.75 3.75 -15.59
N GLY A 492 41.94 2.44 -15.69
CA GLY A 492 43.23 1.79 -15.44
C GLY A 492 43.24 0.35 -15.92
N ARG A 493 44.09 0.09 -16.94
CA ARG A 493 44.48 -1.24 -17.44
C ARG A 493 44.77 -2.22 -16.31
N ARG A 494 44.34 -3.48 -16.47
CA ARG A 494 45.17 -4.68 -16.24
C ARG A 494 44.53 -5.92 -16.86
N GLN A 495 45.28 -6.52 -17.79
CA GLN A 495 45.17 -7.91 -18.21
C GLN A 495 45.28 -8.84 -16.99
N VAL A 496 44.49 -9.91 -16.98
CA VAL A 496 44.91 -11.22 -16.45
C VAL A 496 44.38 -12.29 -17.39
N LEU A 497 45.34 -13.06 -17.91
CA LEU A 497 45.20 -14.22 -18.79
C LEU A 497 44.99 -15.50 -17.93
N LEU A 498 44.38 -16.50 -18.57
CA LEU A 498 44.61 -17.96 -18.47
C LEU A 498 43.83 -18.85 -17.48
N GLY A 499 43.38 -19.97 -18.07
CA GLY A 499 43.00 -21.25 -17.47
C GLY A 499 41.57 -21.64 -17.88
N GLY A 500 41.28 -22.37 -18.96
CA GLY A 500 41.99 -23.51 -19.54
C GLY A 500 41.35 -24.81 -19.04
N GLY A 501 40.51 -25.44 -19.87
CA GLY A 501 39.77 -26.65 -19.53
C GLY A 501 39.06 -27.29 -20.72
N THR A 502 39.84 -27.81 -21.67
CA THR A 502 39.52 -28.93 -22.59
C THR A 502 39.16 -30.19 -21.75
N ALA A 503 38.39 -31.20 -22.13
CA ALA A 503 37.87 -31.75 -23.38
C ALA A 503 36.73 -32.74 -23.03
N LEU A 504 35.85 -33.10 -23.97
CA LEU A 504 35.85 -34.46 -24.56
C LEU A 504 34.78 -34.57 -25.66
N LEU A 505 35.28 -34.81 -26.87
CA LEU A 505 34.57 -35.40 -27.98
C LEU A 505 34.15 -36.84 -27.63
N ALA A 506 32.92 -37.20 -28.00
CA ALA A 506 32.59 -38.57 -28.36
C ALA A 506 31.59 -38.52 -29.52
N ALA A 507 32.11 -38.86 -30.69
CA ALA A 507 31.33 -39.17 -31.88
C ALA A 507 30.51 -40.44 -31.64
N SER A 508 29.26 -40.46 -32.11
CA SER A 508 28.64 -41.69 -32.57
C SER A 508 27.90 -41.40 -33.86
N GLN A 509 28.53 -41.79 -34.96
CA GLN A 509 27.87 -42.00 -36.24
C GLN A 509 26.85 -43.13 -36.05
N SER A 510 25.61 -42.93 -36.48
CA SER A 510 24.73 -44.03 -36.85
C SER A 510 24.05 -43.68 -38.16
N THR A 511 24.64 -44.22 -39.22
CA THR A 511 24.10 -44.41 -40.54
C THR A 511 22.83 -45.25 -40.47
N THR A 512 21.70 -44.74 -40.98
CA THR A 512 20.63 -45.58 -41.52
C THR A 512 20.08 -44.94 -42.79
N GLN A 513 20.37 -45.62 -43.91
CA GLN A 513 19.83 -45.33 -45.23
C GLN A 513 18.38 -45.79 -45.36
N ALA A 514 17.65 -45.02 -46.17
CA ALA A 514 16.63 -45.43 -47.14
C ALA A 514 15.33 -46.08 -46.65
N THR A 515 14.21 -45.39 -46.90
CA THR A 515 13.18 -45.96 -47.79
C THR A 515 12.38 -44.83 -48.44
N ALA A 516 12.62 -44.63 -49.73
CA ALA A 516 11.81 -43.77 -50.58
C ALA A 516 10.52 -44.52 -50.94
N THR A 517 9.37 -43.88 -50.73
CA THR A 517 8.11 -44.26 -51.37
C THR A 517 7.60 -43.07 -52.17
N ASN A 518 7.80 -43.17 -53.48
CA ASN A 518 7.16 -42.34 -54.50
C ASN A 518 5.66 -42.62 -54.50
N THR A 519 4.85 -41.59 -54.26
CA THR A 519 3.44 -41.56 -54.69
C THR A 519 3.17 -40.22 -55.35
N SER A 520 3.22 -40.22 -56.67
CA SER A 520 2.73 -39.16 -57.54
C SER A 520 1.23 -38.98 -57.35
N ARG A 521 0.78 -37.78 -56.96
CA ARG A 521 -0.57 -37.29 -57.21
C ARG A 521 -0.51 -35.87 -57.73
N GLN A 522 -1.10 -35.68 -58.91
CA GLN A 522 -1.20 -34.43 -59.63
C GLN A 522 -2.21 -33.46 -58.98
N SER A 523 -1.77 -32.20 -58.89
CA SER A 523 -2.49 -30.93 -59.05
C SER A 523 -3.78 -30.64 -58.26
N SER A 524 -3.64 -29.72 -57.31
CA SER A 524 -4.42 -28.48 -57.27
C SER A 524 -3.50 -27.35 -56.76
N THR A 525 -3.67 -26.14 -57.29
CA THR A 525 -2.70 -25.03 -57.29
C THR A 525 -2.24 -24.58 -55.90
N SER A 526 -1.16 -25.17 -55.39
CA SER A 526 -0.26 -24.58 -54.40
C SER A 526 0.80 -23.78 -55.15
N THR A 527 0.96 -22.50 -54.86
CA THR A 527 2.18 -21.76 -55.25
C THR A 527 3.38 -22.43 -54.57
N GLY A 528 4.07 -23.32 -55.29
CA GLY A 528 5.18 -24.14 -54.79
C GLY A 528 6.47 -23.33 -54.66
N MET A 529 6.50 -22.38 -53.74
CA MET A 529 7.75 -21.77 -53.25
C MET A 529 8.23 -22.54 -52.02
N GLY A 530 9.52 -22.87 -51.99
CA GLY A 530 10.14 -23.51 -50.82
C GLY A 530 10.24 -22.55 -49.63
N HIS A 531 10.57 -23.07 -48.44
CA HIS A 531 10.85 -22.24 -47.27
C HIS A 531 11.92 -21.18 -47.57
N ASP A 532 12.97 -21.56 -48.28
CA ASP A 532 14.11 -20.70 -48.57
C ASP A 532 13.71 -19.52 -49.46
N ASP A 533 12.86 -19.74 -50.46
CA ASP A 533 12.34 -18.67 -51.33
C ASP A 533 11.48 -17.68 -50.55
N LEU A 534 10.61 -18.20 -49.67
CA LEU A 534 9.74 -17.37 -48.83
C LEU A 534 10.55 -16.59 -47.80
N LEU A 535 11.56 -17.20 -47.18
CA LEU A 535 12.45 -16.53 -46.24
C LEU A 535 13.33 -15.49 -46.93
N ALA A 536 13.79 -15.75 -48.16
CA ALA A 536 14.50 -14.77 -48.98
C ALA A 536 13.62 -13.55 -49.29
N ALA A 537 12.33 -13.77 -49.61
CA ALA A 537 11.37 -12.69 -49.79
C ALA A 537 11.12 -11.91 -48.49
N VAL A 538 11.04 -12.60 -47.34
CA VAL A 538 10.91 -11.94 -46.03
C VAL A 538 12.14 -11.09 -45.71
N LYS A 539 13.34 -11.62 -45.98
CA LYS A 539 14.62 -10.94 -45.71
C LYS A 539 14.72 -9.57 -46.39
N GLN A 540 14.07 -9.36 -47.53
CA GLN A 540 14.12 -8.08 -48.24
C GLN A 540 13.57 -6.90 -47.43
N PHE A 541 12.55 -7.13 -46.61
CA PHE A 541 11.94 -6.07 -45.81
C PHE A 541 12.39 -6.07 -44.35
N VAL A 542 13.24 -7.02 -43.92
CA VAL A 542 13.86 -6.96 -42.59
C VAL A 542 14.89 -5.82 -42.59
N PRO A 543 14.78 -4.84 -41.68
CA PRO A 543 15.64 -3.66 -41.71
C PRO A 543 17.07 -4.03 -41.33
N ALA A 544 18.04 -3.66 -42.19
CA ALA A 544 19.45 -3.78 -41.87
C ALA A 544 19.82 -2.91 -40.65
N LEU A 545 20.69 -3.43 -39.79
CA LEU A 545 21.22 -2.72 -38.62
C LEU A 545 22.36 -1.77 -39.05
N THR A 546 21.99 -0.54 -39.37
CA THR A 546 22.91 0.50 -39.88
C THR A 546 22.93 1.73 -38.94
N GLY A 547 24.02 2.50 -38.96
CA GLY A 547 24.20 3.66 -38.07
C GLY A 547 23.52 4.96 -38.52
N ASP A 548 22.79 4.92 -39.63
CA ASP A 548 22.09 6.04 -40.28
C ASP A 548 20.63 6.21 -39.78
N LYS A 549 20.04 5.16 -39.21
CA LYS A 549 18.66 5.18 -38.71
C LYS A 549 18.57 5.76 -37.30
N THR A 550 17.47 6.46 -37.04
CA THR A 550 17.12 7.05 -35.74
C THR A 550 16.00 6.29 -35.05
N LYS A 551 15.94 6.42 -33.72
CA LYS A 551 14.93 5.77 -32.88
C LYS A 551 13.50 6.08 -33.36
N GLY A 552 12.75 5.02 -33.65
CA GLY A 552 11.37 5.05 -34.13
C GLY A 552 11.25 4.63 -35.61
N GLN A 553 12.34 4.61 -36.38
CA GLN A 553 12.35 4.17 -37.78
C GLN A 553 12.43 2.64 -37.93
N GLY A 554 12.84 1.92 -36.88
CA GLY A 554 12.80 0.46 -36.80
C GLY A 554 11.44 -0.11 -36.39
N GLY A 555 10.41 0.74 -36.20
CA GLY A 555 9.04 0.32 -35.90
C GLY A 555 8.54 0.79 -34.53
N LYS A 556 7.37 1.41 -34.53
CA LYS A 556 6.59 1.83 -33.36
C LYS A 556 5.32 1.00 -33.29
N ILE A 557 5.24 0.08 -32.34
CA ILE A 557 4.15 -0.89 -32.25
C ILE A 557 3.41 -0.73 -30.94
N ALA A 558 2.08 -0.86 -30.99
CA ALA A 558 1.23 -0.81 -29.80
C ALA A 558 0.50 -2.12 -29.58
N THR A 559 0.36 -2.53 -28.31
CA THR A 559 -0.46 -3.65 -27.87
C THR A 559 -1.64 -3.11 -27.07
N ILE A 560 -2.85 -3.41 -27.51
CA ILE A 560 -4.11 -3.12 -26.82
C ILE A 560 -4.56 -4.41 -26.14
N GLY A 561 -4.39 -4.47 -24.83
CA GLY A 561 -4.48 -5.69 -24.06
C GLY A 561 -4.34 -5.45 -22.56
N GLY A 562 -4.47 -6.50 -21.76
CA GLY A 562 -4.26 -6.43 -20.32
C GLY A 562 -5.44 -5.92 -19.52
N CYS A 563 -6.03 -6.83 -18.76
CA CYS A 563 -6.98 -6.56 -17.70
C CYS A 563 -6.37 -6.90 -16.32
N ARG A 564 -7.19 -6.75 -15.27
CA ARG A 564 -6.82 -7.03 -13.88
C ARG A 564 -6.22 -8.43 -13.69
N GLU A 565 -6.76 -9.43 -14.36
CA GLU A 565 -6.36 -10.83 -14.26
C GLU A 565 -5.22 -11.19 -15.22
N TYR A 566 -5.24 -10.66 -16.44
CA TYR A 566 -4.38 -11.11 -17.55
C TYR A 566 -3.30 -10.10 -17.91
N THR A 567 -2.34 -9.90 -17.02
CA THR A 567 -1.21 -8.97 -17.22
C THR A 567 -0.04 -9.58 -18.00
N GLY A 568 0.10 -10.91 -18.01
CA GLY A 568 1.22 -11.61 -18.65
C GLY A 568 1.15 -11.61 -20.19
N ALA A 569 -0.04 -11.81 -20.75
CA ALA A 569 -0.26 -11.85 -22.20
C ALA A 569 0.20 -10.57 -22.93
N PRO A 570 -0.26 -9.36 -22.55
CA PRO A 570 0.22 -8.13 -23.21
C PRO A 570 1.70 -7.89 -22.98
N TYR A 571 2.27 -8.35 -21.87
CA TYR A 571 3.72 -8.28 -21.61
C TYR A 571 4.50 -9.17 -22.59
N PHE A 572 4.08 -10.42 -22.78
CA PHE A 572 4.76 -11.36 -23.69
C PHE A 572 4.72 -10.85 -25.14
N ALA A 573 3.56 -10.38 -25.61
CA ALA A 573 3.44 -9.81 -26.96
C ALA A 573 4.35 -8.58 -27.13
N SER A 574 4.27 -7.62 -26.20
CA SER A 574 4.98 -6.34 -26.31
C SER A 574 6.48 -6.46 -26.10
N THR A 575 6.93 -7.43 -25.29
CA THR A 575 8.36 -7.72 -25.13
C THR A 575 8.90 -8.48 -26.34
N THR A 576 8.10 -9.35 -26.95
CA THR A 576 8.49 -10.03 -28.19
C THR A 576 8.70 -9.04 -29.32
N VAL A 577 7.85 -8.02 -29.45
CA VAL A 577 8.03 -6.90 -30.39
C VAL A 577 9.44 -6.30 -30.28
N LEU A 578 9.90 -5.99 -29.06
CA LEU A 578 11.25 -5.47 -28.83
C LEU A 578 12.34 -6.50 -29.14
N LYS A 579 12.11 -7.78 -28.83
CA LYS A 579 13.07 -8.86 -29.08
C LYS A 579 13.22 -9.23 -30.54
N VAL A 580 12.19 -9.00 -31.36
CA VAL A 580 12.28 -9.15 -32.81
C VAL A 580 13.12 -8.02 -33.41
N GLY A 581 13.07 -6.81 -32.84
CA GLY A 581 13.91 -5.69 -33.26
C GLY A 581 13.16 -4.38 -33.49
N ALA A 582 11.88 -4.27 -33.10
CA ALA A 582 11.17 -3.00 -33.18
C ALA A 582 11.72 -1.99 -32.15
N ASP A 583 11.83 -0.73 -32.54
CA ASP A 583 12.43 0.33 -31.71
C ASP A 583 11.58 0.67 -30.48
N LEU A 584 10.26 0.66 -30.63
CA LEU A 584 9.34 1.17 -29.61
C LEU A 584 8.11 0.27 -29.46
N SER A 585 7.82 -0.10 -28.20
CA SER A 585 6.69 -0.93 -27.83
C SER A 585 5.81 -0.24 -26.79
N HIS A 586 4.55 0.00 -27.15
CA HIS A 586 3.54 0.64 -26.31
C HIS A 586 2.51 -0.38 -25.85
N VAL A 587 1.98 -0.23 -24.63
CA VAL A 587 0.92 -1.10 -24.10
C VAL A 587 -0.25 -0.25 -23.60
N PHE A 588 -1.41 -0.38 -24.23
CA PHE A 588 -2.67 0.22 -23.78
C PHE A 588 -3.45 -0.83 -23.01
N CYS A 589 -3.68 -0.58 -21.72
CA CYS A 589 -4.27 -1.55 -20.79
C CYS A 589 -5.17 -0.88 -19.76
N THR A 590 -5.82 -1.69 -18.93
CA THR A 590 -6.55 -1.16 -17.77
C THR A 590 -5.61 -0.62 -16.69
N GLU A 591 -6.10 0.31 -15.87
CA GLU A 591 -5.29 0.92 -14.80
C GLU A 591 -4.72 -0.12 -13.83
N ASN A 592 -5.51 -1.15 -13.52
CA ASN A 592 -5.12 -2.26 -12.66
C ASN A 592 -3.97 -3.10 -13.26
N ALA A 593 -3.97 -3.28 -14.58
CA ALA A 593 -2.93 -4.03 -15.29
C ALA A 593 -1.62 -3.22 -15.40
N ALA A 594 -1.72 -1.91 -15.58
CA ALA A 594 -0.59 -1.05 -15.92
C ALA A 594 0.54 -1.08 -14.90
N THR A 595 0.22 -1.08 -13.60
CA THR A 595 1.24 -1.10 -12.54
C THR A 595 2.06 -2.39 -12.59
N VAL A 596 1.41 -3.52 -12.85
CA VAL A 596 2.04 -4.83 -12.91
C VAL A 596 2.91 -4.93 -14.18
N ILE A 597 2.38 -4.56 -15.34
CA ILE A 597 3.13 -4.63 -16.61
C ILE A 597 4.38 -3.74 -16.56
N LYS A 598 4.29 -2.53 -16.01
CA LYS A 598 5.44 -1.62 -15.80
C LYS A 598 6.53 -2.22 -14.93
N SER A 599 6.18 -3.15 -14.03
CA SER A 599 7.16 -3.81 -13.16
C SER A 599 7.91 -4.95 -13.86
N TYR A 600 7.38 -5.48 -14.97
CA TYR A 600 8.02 -6.58 -15.71
C TYR A 600 9.15 -6.10 -16.62
N ASN A 601 8.95 -4.98 -17.33
CA ASN A 601 9.96 -4.46 -18.25
C ASN A 601 9.89 -2.91 -18.35
N PRO A 602 10.95 -2.19 -17.99
CA PRO A 602 10.99 -0.73 -18.02
C PRO A 602 11.05 -0.14 -19.45
N GLU A 603 11.40 -0.94 -20.46
CA GLU A 603 11.44 -0.52 -21.87
C GLU A 603 10.03 -0.31 -22.45
N LEU A 604 9.01 -0.93 -21.84
CA LEU A 604 7.63 -0.84 -22.31
C LEU A 604 7.01 0.51 -21.91
N MET A 605 6.44 1.22 -22.89
CA MET A 605 5.64 2.42 -22.64
C MET A 605 4.19 2.05 -22.35
N VAL A 606 3.84 1.97 -21.07
CA VAL A 606 2.53 1.45 -20.63
C VAL A 606 1.54 2.58 -20.28
N HIS A 607 0.40 2.58 -20.96
CA HIS A 607 -0.67 3.59 -20.97
C HIS A 607 -1.96 3.03 -20.34
N PRO A 608 -2.36 3.49 -19.14
CA PRO A 608 -3.57 3.04 -18.44
C PRO A 608 -4.83 3.79 -18.90
N TYR A 609 -5.22 3.67 -20.17
CA TYR A 609 -6.35 4.43 -20.73
C TYR A 609 -7.63 3.61 -20.91
N ILE A 610 -7.58 2.30 -20.77
CA ILE A 610 -8.76 1.44 -20.98
C ILE A 610 -9.55 1.31 -19.66
N PRO A 611 -10.80 1.77 -19.58
CA PRO A 611 -11.62 1.63 -18.38
C PRO A 611 -12.20 0.22 -18.26
N ASP A 612 -12.37 -0.26 -17.03
CA ASP A 612 -13.03 -1.53 -16.69
C ASP A 612 -14.32 -1.31 -15.86
N GLU A 613 -15.13 -2.34 -15.66
CA GLU A 613 -16.36 -2.23 -14.86
C GLU A 613 -16.09 -1.81 -13.40
N ASP A 614 -14.91 -2.12 -12.84
CA ASP A 614 -14.51 -1.65 -11.52
C ASP A 614 -14.37 -0.11 -11.50
N PHE A 615 -13.75 0.48 -12.54
CA PHE A 615 -13.68 1.93 -12.73
C PHE A 615 -15.08 2.55 -12.83
N ARG A 616 -15.97 1.97 -13.66
CA ARG A 616 -17.35 2.45 -13.82
C ARG A 616 -18.13 2.42 -12.51
N ARG A 617 -18.06 1.31 -11.75
CA ARG A 617 -18.75 1.16 -10.46
C ARG A 617 -18.28 2.20 -9.45
N GLN A 618 -16.98 2.48 -9.41
CA GLN A 618 -16.42 3.50 -8.52
C GLN A 618 -16.93 4.90 -8.89
N MET A 619 -16.91 5.23 -10.18
CA MET A 619 -17.45 6.50 -10.67
C MET A 619 -18.94 6.64 -10.36
N ALA A 620 -19.74 5.58 -10.52
CA ALA A 620 -21.16 5.58 -10.16
C ALA A 620 -21.39 5.81 -8.66
N MET A 621 -20.58 5.23 -7.77
CA MET A 621 -20.66 5.49 -6.32
C MET A 621 -20.29 6.94 -5.97
N MET A 622 -19.27 7.49 -6.62
CA MET A 622 -18.90 8.90 -6.46
C MET A 622 -20.02 9.83 -6.96
N ALA A 623 -20.63 9.51 -8.11
CA ALA A 623 -21.77 10.26 -8.64
C ALA A 623 -22.96 10.26 -7.68
N ALA A 624 -23.25 9.13 -7.04
CA ALA A 624 -24.35 8.99 -6.09
C ALA A 624 -24.13 9.78 -4.77
N THR A 625 -22.89 10.16 -4.45
CA THR A 625 -22.54 10.92 -3.24
C THR A 625 -22.42 12.42 -3.48
N VAL A 626 -22.51 12.89 -4.73
CA VAL A 626 -22.51 14.31 -5.09
C VAL A 626 -23.95 14.84 -5.07
N PRO A 627 -24.27 15.93 -4.35
CA PRO A 627 -25.61 16.50 -4.32
C PRO A 627 -26.09 16.89 -5.72
N LYS A 628 -27.25 16.36 -6.14
CA LYS A 628 -27.86 16.61 -7.46
C LYS A 628 -28.21 18.07 -7.73
N GLU A 629 -28.22 18.92 -6.70
CA GLU A 629 -28.64 20.33 -6.76
C GLU A 629 -27.52 21.27 -7.22
N ALA A 630 -26.26 20.82 -7.24
CA ALA A 630 -25.17 21.58 -7.83
C ALA A 630 -25.15 21.34 -9.34
N GLY A 631 -26.01 22.03 -10.10
CA GLY A 631 -26.15 21.99 -11.57
C GLY A 631 -24.89 22.35 -12.38
N LEU A 632 -23.75 21.80 -12.00
CA LEU A 632 -22.42 22.00 -12.57
C LEU A 632 -22.10 21.00 -13.68
N PHE A 633 -22.93 19.99 -13.88
CA PHE A 633 -22.79 19.00 -14.95
C PHE A 633 -24.09 18.94 -15.76
N SER A 634 -24.08 19.45 -16.99
CA SER A 634 -25.15 19.18 -17.95
C SER A 634 -25.02 17.74 -18.43
N GLY A 635 -25.86 16.84 -17.91
CA GLY A 635 -25.83 15.41 -18.21
C GLY A 635 -25.26 14.57 -17.06
N ASN A 636 -25.46 13.25 -17.10
CA ASN A 636 -24.78 12.31 -16.21
C ASN A 636 -23.36 12.06 -16.78
N PRO A 637 -22.28 12.66 -16.23
CA PRO A 637 -20.93 12.54 -16.78
C PRO A 637 -20.34 11.12 -16.65
N TYR A 638 -21.14 10.16 -16.16
CA TYR A 638 -20.75 8.77 -15.92
C TYR A 638 -21.65 7.77 -16.68
N SER A 639 -22.27 8.18 -17.79
CA SER A 639 -22.85 7.21 -18.72
C SER A 639 -21.73 6.35 -19.32
N GLN A 640 -22.06 5.11 -19.67
CA GLN A 640 -21.11 4.18 -20.31
C GLN A 640 -20.51 4.80 -21.58
N ASP A 641 -21.34 5.45 -22.38
CA ASP A 641 -20.94 6.07 -23.64
C ASP A 641 -19.94 7.22 -23.44
N GLN A 642 -20.13 8.05 -22.40
CA GLN A 642 -19.19 9.12 -22.10
C GLN A 642 -17.83 8.57 -21.64
N ILE A 643 -17.83 7.54 -20.79
CA ILE A 643 -16.59 6.89 -20.33
C ILE A 643 -15.82 6.29 -21.51
N VAL A 644 -16.51 5.60 -22.41
CA VAL A 644 -15.92 5.04 -23.63
C VAL A 644 -15.37 6.15 -24.53
N THR A 645 -16.11 7.25 -24.69
CA THR A 645 -15.70 8.40 -25.51
C THR A 645 -14.43 9.04 -24.96
N ASP A 646 -14.36 9.29 -23.65
CA ASP A 646 -13.20 9.91 -23.01
C ASP A 646 -11.96 9.01 -23.09
N ALA A 647 -12.15 7.69 -22.87
CA ALA A 647 -11.10 6.70 -23.00
C ALA A 647 -10.57 6.61 -24.43
N PHE A 648 -11.48 6.53 -25.41
CA PHE A 648 -11.13 6.53 -26.83
C PHE A 648 -10.35 7.80 -27.20
N GLN A 649 -10.80 8.99 -26.81
CA GLN A 649 -10.09 10.24 -27.07
C GLN A 649 -8.68 10.31 -26.45
N ALA A 650 -8.43 9.59 -25.35
CA ALA A 650 -7.10 9.50 -24.78
C ALA A 650 -6.18 8.60 -25.61
N ILE A 651 -6.73 7.51 -26.18
CA ILE A 651 -6.00 6.56 -27.04
C ILE A 651 -5.79 7.12 -28.45
N ASP A 652 -6.80 7.77 -29.02
CA ASP A 652 -6.82 8.28 -30.41
C ASP A 652 -5.62 9.18 -30.74
N ARG A 653 -5.21 10.02 -29.78
CA ARG A 653 -4.04 10.92 -29.88
C ARG A 653 -2.70 10.20 -30.14
N TRP A 654 -2.67 8.89 -29.93
CA TRP A 654 -1.49 8.06 -30.13
C TRP A 654 -1.56 7.24 -31.42
N LEU A 655 -2.75 6.90 -31.91
CA LEU A 655 -2.93 5.88 -32.93
C LEU A 655 -2.11 6.15 -34.20
N GLU A 656 -2.13 7.39 -34.70
CA GLU A 656 -1.37 7.83 -35.88
C GLU A 656 0.15 7.65 -35.77
N ARG A 657 0.68 7.46 -34.56
CA ARG A 657 2.13 7.27 -34.33
C ARG A 657 2.56 5.83 -34.55
N PHE A 658 1.64 4.88 -34.56
CA PHE A 658 1.98 3.45 -34.63
C PHE A 658 2.00 2.95 -36.06
N ASP A 659 2.98 2.10 -36.34
CA ASP A 659 3.15 1.47 -37.64
C ASP A 659 2.39 0.13 -37.71
N ALA A 660 2.13 -0.51 -36.56
CA ALA A 660 1.22 -1.65 -36.43
C ALA A 660 0.66 -1.74 -34.99
N VAL A 661 -0.51 -2.38 -34.84
CA VAL A 661 -1.19 -2.55 -33.54
C VAL A 661 -1.64 -3.99 -33.28
N ILE A 662 -1.31 -4.54 -32.12
CA ILE A 662 -1.81 -5.83 -31.63
C ILE A 662 -3.06 -5.58 -30.79
N ILE A 663 -4.14 -6.33 -30.99
CA ILE A 663 -5.38 -6.21 -30.23
C ILE A 663 -5.76 -7.59 -29.71
N GLY A 664 -5.94 -7.70 -28.39
CA GLY A 664 -6.45 -8.93 -27.79
C GLY A 664 -5.69 -9.52 -26.61
N PRO A 665 -4.34 -9.50 -26.56
CA PRO A 665 -3.58 -10.18 -25.51
C PRO A 665 -4.04 -9.77 -24.10
N GLY A 666 -4.77 -10.67 -23.43
CA GLY A 666 -5.29 -10.47 -22.08
C GLY A 666 -6.32 -9.34 -21.92
N LEU A 667 -7.12 -8.99 -22.94
CA LEU A 667 -8.19 -7.99 -22.79
C LEU A 667 -9.28 -8.42 -21.80
N GLY A 668 -9.51 -9.73 -21.65
CA GLY A 668 -10.64 -10.26 -20.90
C GLY A 668 -11.97 -10.06 -21.65
N ARG A 669 -13.08 -10.23 -20.91
CA ARG A 669 -14.45 -10.22 -21.45
C ARG A 669 -15.34 -9.14 -20.85
N ASP A 670 -14.72 -8.07 -20.37
CA ASP A 670 -15.42 -6.93 -19.81
C ASP A 670 -16.10 -6.10 -20.93
N GLU A 671 -17.38 -5.77 -20.75
CA GLU A 671 -18.18 -5.08 -21.78
C GLU A 671 -17.67 -3.66 -22.05
N LEU A 672 -17.17 -2.96 -21.04
CA LEU A 672 -16.67 -1.59 -21.17
C LEU A 672 -15.33 -1.56 -21.89
N VAL A 673 -14.46 -2.53 -21.58
CA VAL A 673 -13.21 -2.77 -22.33
C VAL A 673 -13.55 -3.05 -23.80
N HIS A 674 -14.50 -3.96 -24.07
CA HIS A 674 -14.90 -4.31 -25.44
C HIS A 674 -15.48 -3.12 -26.20
N ALA A 675 -16.32 -2.30 -25.56
CA ALA A 675 -16.87 -1.09 -26.16
C ALA A 675 -15.77 -0.09 -26.55
N THR A 676 -14.79 0.11 -25.68
CA THR A 676 -13.63 0.99 -25.96
C THR A 676 -12.79 0.45 -27.12
N VAL A 677 -12.49 -0.86 -27.13
CA VAL A 677 -11.68 -1.49 -28.18
C VAL A 677 -12.37 -1.46 -29.54
N LYS A 678 -13.71 -1.58 -29.60
CA LYS A 678 -14.47 -1.44 -30.85
C LYS A 678 -14.26 -0.08 -31.51
N GLU A 679 -14.27 1.01 -30.73
CA GLU A 679 -14.01 2.35 -31.26
C GLU A 679 -12.56 2.50 -31.74
N VAL A 680 -11.60 1.89 -31.03
CA VAL A 680 -10.20 1.87 -31.48
C VAL A 680 -10.03 1.11 -32.79
N ILE A 681 -10.67 -0.05 -32.98
CA ILE A 681 -10.62 -0.81 -34.24
C ILE A 681 -11.18 0.04 -35.41
N LYS A 682 -12.29 0.74 -35.20
CA LYS A 682 -12.87 1.64 -36.21
C LYS A 682 -11.90 2.78 -36.58
N ALA A 683 -11.24 3.38 -35.59
CA ALA A 683 -10.27 4.44 -35.82
C ALA A 683 -9.04 3.94 -36.56
N LEU A 684 -8.49 2.78 -36.18
CA LEU A 684 -7.36 2.15 -36.88
C LEU A 684 -7.68 1.82 -38.34
N ARG A 685 -8.90 1.33 -38.61
CA ARG A 685 -9.39 1.10 -39.98
C ARG A 685 -9.44 2.39 -40.78
N LYS A 686 -9.92 3.49 -40.19
CA LYS A 686 -9.96 4.81 -40.84
C LYS A 686 -8.57 5.36 -41.16
N LEU A 687 -7.62 5.14 -40.25
CA LEU A 687 -6.21 5.53 -40.42
C LEU A 687 -5.41 4.59 -41.33
N ASN A 688 -6.03 3.48 -41.76
CA ASN A 688 -5.40 2.43 -42.54
C ASN A 688 -4.15 1.82 -41.86
N ILE A 689 -4.16 1.70 -40.52
CA ILE A 689 -3.05 1.16 -39.74
C ILE A 689 -3.18 -0.38 -39.64
N PRO A 690 -2.12 -1.14 -39.97
CA PRO A 690 -2.10 -2.59 -39.83
C PRO A 690 -2.41 -3.06 -38.42
N MET A 691 -3.29 -4.05 -38.29
CA MET A 691 -3.66 -4.62 -37.00
C MET A 691 -3.57 -6.15 -36.94
N VAL A 692 -3.07 -6.67 -35.82
CA VAL A 692 -3.00 -8.10 -35.50
C VAL A 692 -4.00 -8.40 -34.42
N ILE A 693 -5.00 -9.24 -34.69
CA ILE A 693 -6.08 -9.56 -33.76
C ILE A 693 -5.89 -10.99 -33.25
N ASP A 694 -5.62 -11.11 -31.95
CA ASP A 694 -5.38 -12.39 -31.26
C ASP A 694 -6.35 -12.57 -30.08
N ALA A 695 -6.49 -13.80 -29.59
CA ALA A 695 -7.18 -14.13 -28.33
C ALA A 695 -8.55 -13.41 -28.13
N ASP A 696 -8.69 -12.58 -27.10
CA ASP A 696 -9.94 -11.87 -26.79
C ASP A 696 -10.32 -10.83 -27.87
N GLY A 697 -9.37 -10.36 -28.67
CA GLY A 697 -9.66 -9.55 -29.85
C GLY A 697 -10.46 -10.33 -30.88
N LEU A 698 -10.15 -11.62 -31.08
CA LEU A 698 -10.92 -12.50 -31.95
C LEU A 698 -12.32 -12.72 -31.40
N TYR A 699 -12.48 -12.81 -30.08
CA TYR A 699 -13.80 -12.87 -29.46
C TYR A 699 -14.65 -11.64 -29.81
N ILE A 700 -14.09 -10.43 -29.76
CA ILE A 700 -14.79 -9.20 -30.16
C ILE A 700 -15.22 -9.27 -31.64
N VAL A 701 -14.31 -9.71 -32.51
CA VAL A 701 -14.55 -9.85 -33.96
C VAL A 701 -15.61 -10.89 -34.28
N THR A 702 -15.61 -12.06 -33.63
CA THR A 702 -16.61 -13.10 -33.90
C THR A 702 -18.03 -12.68 -33.53
N HIS A 703 -18.19 -11.70 -32.62
CA HIS A 703 -19.48 -11.11 -32.27
C HIS A 703 -19.86 -9.91 -33.15
N ASN A 704 -18.92 -9.35 -33.90
CA ASN A 704 -19.16 -8.22 -34.79
C ASN A 704 -18.15 -8.25 -35.96
N LEU A 705 -18.48 -9.03 -37.00
CA LEU A 705 -17.62 -9.26 -38.16
C LEU A 705 -17.40 -7.98 -38.99
N ASP A 706 -18.35 -7.04 -38.97
CA ASP A 706 -18.29 -5.80 -39.75
C ASP A 706 -17.13 -4.88 -39.35
N LEU A 707 -16.56 -5.08 -38.15
CA LEU A 707 -15.38 -4.38 -37.69
C LEU A 707 -14.18 -4.55 -38.64
N ILE A 708 -14.02 -5.76 -39.19
CA ILE A 708 -12.85 -6.13 -40.01
C ILE A 708 -13.20 -6.53 -41.44
N LYS A 709 -14.47 -6.83 -41.73
CA LYS A 709 -14.90 -7.25 -43.07
C LYS A 709 -14.57 -6.16 -44.09
N GLY A 710 -13.96 -6.53 -45.21
CA GLY A 710 -13.50 -5.57 -46.23
C GLY A 710 -12.13 -4.93 -45.94
N TYR A 711 -11.50 -5.21 -44.79
CA TYR A 711 -10.27 -4.54 -44.37
C TYR A 711 -9.03 -5.42 -44.55
N LYS A 712 -8.19 -5.06 -45.53
CA LYS A 712 -7.02 -5.85 -45.97
C LYS A 712 -5.83 -5.79 -44.99
N ASN A 713 -5.72 -4.72 -44.22
CA ASN A 713 -4.61 -4.50 -43.29
C ASN A 713 -4.88 -5.12 -41.91
N VAL A 714 -5.39 -6.35 -41.89
CA VAL A 714 -5.70 -7.12 -40.67
C VAL A 714 -5.11 -8.51 -40.79
N ILE A 715 -4.47 -8.97 -39.71
CA ILE A 715 -4.06 -10.37 -39.55
C ILE A 715 -4.80 -10.97 -38.34
N LEU A 716 -5.52 -12.07 -38.57
CA LEU A 716 -6.22 -12.83 -37.52
C LEU A 716 -5.39 -14.04 -37.13
N THR A 717 -5.21 -14.30 -35.84
CA THR A 717 -4.37 -15.43 -35.37
C THR A 717 -5.13 -16.49 -34.58
N PRO A 718 -6.23 -17.09 -35.09
CA PRO A 718 -7.03 -18.01 -34.30
C PRO A 718 -6.33 -19.34 -34.03
N ASN A 719 -6.45 -19.81 -32.79
CA ASN A 719 -6.23 -21.22 -32.45
C ASN A 719 -7.39 -22.10 -32.94
N LYS A 720 -7.28 -23.43 -32.77
CA LYS A 720 -8.33 -24.39 -33.20
C LYS A 720 -9.74 -24.02 -32.73
N ASN A 721 -9.90 -23.57 -31.48
CA ASN A 721 -11.20 -23.25 -30.90
C ASN A 721 -11.72 -21.88 -31.37
N GLU A 722 -10.84 -20.88 -31.45
CA GLU A 722 -11.17 -19.55 -32.00
C GLU A 722 -11.54 -19.64 -33.47
N TYR A 723 -10.83 -20.49 -34.23
CA TYR A 723 -11.10 -20.71 -35.65
C TYR A 723 -12.45 -21.37 -35.86
N LYS A 724 -12.80 -22.39 -35.05
CA LYS A 724 -14.14 -22.99 -35.09
C LYS A 724 -15.23 -21.94 -34.86
N ARG A 725 -15.09 -21.08 -33.84
CA ARG A 725 -16.04 -19.98 -33.59
C ARG A 725 -16.15 -18.99 -34.75
N LEU A 726 -15.02 -18.67 -35.39
CA LEU A 726 -14.99 -17.78 -36.55
C LEU A 726 -15.68 -18.41 -37.76
N ALA A 727 -15.44 -19.70 -38.02
CA ALA A 727 -16.10 -20.45 -39.07
C ALA A 727 -17.60 -20.58 -38.83
N ASP A 728 -18.01 -20.89 -37.59
CA ASP A 728 -19.41 -20.97 -37.17
C ASP A 728 -20.12 -19.62 -37.37
N ALA A 729 -19.47 -18.50 -36.99
CA ALA A 729 -20.00 -17.14 -37.18
C ALA A 729 -20.17 -16.75 -38.65
N LEU A 730 -19.44 -17.41 -39.56
CA LEU A 730 -19.52 -17.21 -41.00
C LEU A 730 -20.36 -18.29 -41.71
N GLY A 731 -20.93 -19.25 -40.97
CA GLY A 731 -21.72 -20.35 -41.54
C GLY A 731 -20.89 -21.32 -42.40
N VAL A 732 -19.59 -21.48 -42.11
CA VAL A 732 -18.71 -22.40 -42.84
C VAL A 732 -18.58 -23.71 -42.07
N ASP A 733 -18.99 -24.81 -42.71
CA ASP A 733 -18.71 -26.15 -42.19
C ASP A 733 -17.25 -26.54 -42.41
N ILE A 734 -16.59 -26.94 -41.32
CA ILE A 734 -15.18 -27.33 -41.27
C ILE A 734 -15.00 -28.85 -41.12
N GLU A 735 -16.08 -29.61 -40.92
CA GLU A 735 -16.00 -31.06 -40.73
C GLU A 735 -15.98 -31.78 -42.09
N GLY A 736 -14.98 -32.63 -42.30
CA GLY A 736 -14.86 -33.44 -43.53
C GLY A 736 -14.38 -32.70 -44.79
N THR A 737 -14.09 -31.40 -44.72
CA THR A 737 -13.54 -30.60 -45.83
C THR A 737 -12.01 -30.52 -45.80
N ASP A 738 -11.39 -30.35 -46.98
CA ASP A 738 -9.95 -30.14 -47.08
C ASP A 738 -9.51 -28.86 -46.35
N ARG A 739 -8.36 -28.93 -45.67
CA ARG A 739 -7.89 -27.84 -44.81
C ARG A 739 -7.64 -26.55 -45.58
N ALA A 740 -7.05 -26.64 -46.76
CA ALA A 740 -6.78 -25.46 -47.57
C ALA A 740 -8.09 -24.84 -48.09
N GLN A 741 -9.05 -25.67 -48.50
CA GLN A 741 -10.35 -25.21 -48.99
C GLN A 741 -11.15 -24.45 -47.94
N HIS A 742 -11.30 -24.99 -46.72
CA HIS A 742 -12.09 -24.31 -45.70
C HIS A 742 -11.39 -23.04 -45.19
N LEU A 743 -10.06 -23.00 -45.16
CA LEU A 743 -9.29 -21.79 -44.82
C LEU A 743 -9.50 -20.68 -45.87
N GLN A 744 -9.42 -21.03 -47.16
CA GLN A 744 -9.67 -20.09 -48.25
C GLN A 744 -11.09 -19.55 -48.19
N LYS A 745 -12.09 -20.42 -47.99
CA LYS A 745 -13.50 -20.03 -47.91
C LYS A 745 -13.76 -19.05 -46.76
N VAL A 746 -13.20 -19.30 -45.58
CA VAL A 746 -13.33 -18.38 -44.43
C VAL A 746 -12.72 -17.01 -44.74
N ALA A 747 -11.50 -16.97 -45.30
CA ALA A 747 -10.84 -15.71 -45.64
C ALA A 747 -11.55 -14.95 -46.79
N GLN A 748 -12.11 -15.68 -47.77
CA GLN A 748 -12.93 -15.09 -48.84
C GLN A 748 -14.21 -14.43 -48.28
N LEU A 749 -14.90 -15.06 -47.33
CA LEU A 749 -16.10 -14.49 -46.71
C LEU A 749 -15.83 -13.25 -45.86
N LEU A 750 -14.62 -13.14 -45.28
CA LEU A 750 -14.16 -11.94 -44.58
C LEU A 750 -13.76 -10.81 -45.55
N ASP A 751 -13.45 -11.13 -46.81
CA ASP A 751 -13.10 -10.21 -47.89
C ASP A 751 -12.01 -9.20 -47.49
N GLY A 752 -10.78 -9.68 -47.27
CA GLY A 752 -9.63 -8.80 -47.04
C GLY A 752 -8.63 -9.28 -45.97
N PRO A 753 -9.08 -9.63 -44.75
CA PRO A 753 -8.16 -10.04 -43.68
C PRO A 753 -7.32 -11.26 -44.04
N THR A 754 -6.05 -11.25 -43.61
CA THR A 754 -5.18 -12.42 -43.66
C THR A 754 -5.41 -13.29 -42.43
N LEU A 755 -5.62 -14.59 -42.62
CA LEU A 755 -5.88 -15.56 -41.57
C LEU A 755 -4.63 -16.40 -41.31
N VAL A 756 -4.20 -16.47 -40.06
CA VAL A 756 -3.14 -17.36 -39.55
C VAL A 756 -3.77 -18.40 -38.63
N ASN A 757 -4.14 -19.54 -39.19
CA ASN A 757 -4.73 -20.65 -38.46
C ASN A 757 -3.65 -21.47 -37.74
N LYS A 758 -3.52 -21.24 -36.42
CA LYS A 758 -2.49 -21.86 -35.57
C LYS A 758 -2.73 -23.36 -35.43
N GLY A 759 -1.74 -24.19 -35.72
CA GLY A 759 -1.88 -25.65 -35.74
C GLY A 759 -0.56 -26.41 -35.67
N PRO A 760 -0.56 -27.73 -35.93
CA PRO A 760 0.69 -28.49 -36.13
C PRO A 760 1.56 -27.86 -37.21
N GLN A 761 0.93 -27.47 -38.32
CA GLN A 761 1.45 -26.54 -39.33
C GLN A 761 0.53 -25.31 -39.33
N ASP A 762 1.09 -24.11 -39.38
CA ASP A 762 0.29 -22.88 -39.42
C ASP A 762 -0.16 -22.61 -40.85
N GLY A 763 -1.47 -22.52 -41.06
CA GLY A 763 -2.05 -22.20 -42.37
C GLY A 763 -2.28 -20.69 -42.48
N ILE A 764 -1.67 -20.07 -43.49
CA ILE A 764 -1.71 -18.62 -43.72
C ILE A 764 -2.44 -18.37 -45.04
N THR A 765 -3.53 -17.62 -45.03
CA THR A 765 -4.31 -17.36 -46.26
C THR A 765 -4.96 -15.99 -46.26
N ASN A 766 -5.10 -15.40 -47.45
CA ASN A 766 -5.89 -14.20 -47.71
C ASN A 766 -7.19 -14.51 -48.50
N GLY A 767 -7.52 -15.79 -48.67
CA GLY A 767 -8.66 -16.27 -49.47
C GLY A 767 -8.36 -16.51 -50.94
N GLN A 768 -7.28 -15.96 -51.49
CA GLN A 768 -6.83 -16.23 -52.87
C GLN A 768 -5.65 -17.20 -52.91
N GLN A 769 -4.74 -17.04 -51.97
CA GLN A 769 -3.51 -17.82 -51.83
C GLN A 769 -3.45 -18.42 -50.43
N THR A 770 -2.81 -19.57 -50.31
CA THR A 770 -2.63 -20.27 -49.03
C THR A 770 -1.19 -20.79 -48.92
N LEU A 771 -0.52 -20.43 -47.83
CA LEU A 771 0.81 -20.90 -47.46
C LEU A 771 0.70 -21.77 -46.20
N PHE A 772 1.59 -22.75 -46.08
CA PHE A 772 1.72 -23.55 -44.86
C PHE A 772 3.13 -23.40 -44.30
N CYS A 773 3.21 -23.09 -43.00
CA CYS A 773 4.47 -23.08 -42.25
C CYS A 773 4.52 -24.33 -41.37
N ASP A 774 5.35 -25.29 -41.77
CA ASP A 774 5.56 -26.57 -41.10
C ASP A 774 6.92 -26.67 -40.38
N ALA A 775 7.59 -25.53 -40.18
CA ALA A 775 8.81 -25.43 -39.38
C ALA A 775 8.65 -26.09 -38.00
N GLU A 776 9.69 -26.78 -37.53
CA GLU A 776 9.66 -27.45 -36.23
C GLU A 776 9.51 -26.41 -35.11
N GLY A 777 8.52 -26.62 -34.26
CA GLY A 777 8.22 -25.77 -33.11
C GLY A 777 8.47 -26.45 -31.76
N SER A 778 8.13 -25.77 -30.67
CA SER A 778 8.19 -26.37 -29.33
C SER A 778 7.21 -27.54 -29.19
N LYS A 779 7.71 -28.71 -28.74
CA LYS A 779 6.86 -29.86 -28.37
C LYS A 779 6.14 -29.63 -27.03
N LYS A 780 6.58 -28.65 -26.23
CA LYS A 780 5.90 -28.20 -25.01
C LYS A 780 4.97 -27.03 -25.32
N ARG A 781 3.70 -27.16 -24.91
CA ARG A 781 2.74 -26.04 -24.90
C ARG A 781 2.91 -25.23 -23.63
N ALA A 782 3.39 -24.00 -23.75
CA ALA A 782 3.44 -23.03 -22.66
C ALA A 782 2.38 -21.95 -22.87
N GLY A 783 1.71 -21.52 -21.80
CA GLY A 783 0.85 -20.34 -21.86
C GLY A 783 1.72 -19.12 -22.21
N GLY A 784 1.28 -18.33 -23.19
CA GLY A 784 2.03 -17.18 -23.71
C GLY A 784 2.64 -17.37 -25.10
N GLN A 785 2.70 -18.59 -25.65
CA GLN A 785 3.26 -18.81 -27.00
C GLN A 785 2.49 -18.10 -28.12
N GLY A 786 1.16 -17.98 -27.97
CA GLY A 786 0.34 -17.20 -28.91
C GLY A 786 0.67 -15.70 -28.86
N ASP A 787 0.97 -15.18 -27.66
CA ASP A 787 1.36 -13.78 -27.47
C ASP A 787 2.74 -13.50 -28.10
N VAL A 788 3.68 -14.46 -28.00
CA VAL A 788 4.96 -14.38 -28.72
C VAL A 788 4.72 -14.31 -30.23
N LEU A 789 3.87 -15.19 -30.77
CA LEU A 789 3.56 -15.17 -32.20
C LEU A 789 2.92 -13.86 -32.64
N SER A 790 1.93 -13.32 -31.91
CA SER A 790 1.30 -12.04 -32.25
C SER A 790 2.29 -10.86 -32.18
N GLY A 791 3.22 -10.88 -31.21
CA GLY A 791 4.33 -9.94 -31.14
C GLY A 791 5.25 -10.02 -32.36
N CYS A 792 5.62 -11.22 -32.80
CA CYS A 792 6.39 -11.41 -34.03
C CYS A 792 5.63 -10.88 -35.25
N ILE A 793 4.37 -11.28 -35.42
CA ILE A 793 3.56 -10.87 -36.58
C ILE A 793 3.48 -9.35 -36.67
N ALA A 794 3.28 -8.64 -35.56
CA ALA A 794 3.21 -7.17 -35.57
C ALA A 794 4.53 -6.50 -35.99
N ALA A 795 5.67 -7.02 -35.53
CA ALA A 795 6.99 -6.51 -35.92
C ALA A 795 7.25 -6.70 -37.41
N PHE A 796 7.09 -7.92 -37.93
CA PHE A 796 7.24 -8.21 -39.35
C PHE A 796 6.22 -7.44 -40.21
N THR A 797 4.99 -7.25 -39.73
CA THR A 797 3.97 -6.47 -40.44
C THR A 797 4.33 -4.99 -40.52
N SER A 798 4.86 -4.43 -39.45
CA SER A 798 5.38 -3.06 -39.43
C SER A 798 6.47 -2.87 -40.49
N TRP A 799 7.43 -3.78 -40.56
CA TRP A 799 8.51 -3.71 -41.54
C TRP A 799 8.04 -3.95 -42.97
N ALA A 800 7.21 -4.96 -43.21
CA ALA A 800 6.69 -5.27 -44.55
C ALA A 800 5.85 -4.11 -45.13
N THR A 801 5.06 -3.44 -44.28
CA THR A 801 4.23 -2.30 -44.73
C THR A 801 5.01 -1.01 -44.89
N GLN A 802 6.08 -0.80 -44.13
CA GLN A 802 7.03 0.29 -44.36
C GLN A 802 7.79 0.07 -45.67
N TYR A 803 8.31 -1.14 -45.88
CA TYR A 803 8.99 -1.50 -47.13
C TYR A 803 8.08 -1.33 -48.34
N GLU A 804 6.81 -1.78 -48.28
CA GLU A 804 5.86 -1.60 -49.39
C GLU A 804 5.63 -0.12 -49.72
N LYS A 805 5.61 0.76 -48.71
CA LYS A 805 5.46 2.21 -48.91
C LYS A 805 6.69 2.85 -49.54
N GLU A 806 7.89 2.38 -49.22
CA GLU A 806 9.16 2.97 -49.66
C GLU A 806 9.65 2.41 -51.00
N HIS A 807 9.54 1.10 -51.20
CA HIS A 807 10.17 0.37 -52.30
C HIS A 807 9.16 -0.38 -53.20
N GLY A 808 7.88 -0.37 -52.85
CA GLY A 808 6.87 -1.22 -53.49
C GLY A 808 6.92 -2.66 -52.99
N ARG A 809 6.29 -3.60 -53.71
CA ARG A 809 6.16 -4.98 -53.24
C ARG A 809 7.49 -5.73 -53.27
N ALA A 810 7.83 -6.39 -52.16
CA ALA A 810 9.03 -7.23 -52.01
C ALA A 810 9.01 -8.53 -52.86
N SER A 811 7.87 -8.92 -53.41
CA SER A 811 7.76 -10.14 -54.21
C SER A 811 6.70 -9.98 -55.29
N ASP A 812 7.05 -10.38 -56.52
CA ASP A 812 6.12 -10.53 -57.63
C ASP A 812 5.18 -11.71 -57.35
N GLY A 813 4.13 -11.46 -56.58
CA GLY A 813 2.98 -12.37 -56.47
C GLY A 813 2.41 -12.59 -55.07
N LEU A 814 3.14 -12.31 -53.99
CA LEU A 814 2.65 -12.49 -52.61
C LEU A 814 2.38 -11.13 -51.90
N PRO A 815 1.20 -10.97 -51.26
CA PRO A 815 0.89 -9.83 -50.39
C PRO A 815 1.89 -9.69 -49.22
N PRO A 816 2.31 -8.46 -48.86
CA PRO A 816 3.28 -8.23 -47.78
C PRO A 816 2.85 -8.77 -46.42
N LEU A 817 1.57 -8.68 -46.07
CA LEU A 817 1.05 -9.21 -44.80
C LEU A 817 1.13 -10.74 -44.71
N MET A 818 1.00 -11.46 -45.83
CA MET A 818 1.17 -12.91 -45.84
C MET A 818 2.64 -13.30 -45.64
N LEU A 819 3.57 -12.57 -46.29
CA LEU A 819 5.00 -12.76 -46.08
C LEU A 819 5.40 -12.43 -44.63
N ALA A 820 4.90 -11.33 -44.08
CA ALA A 820 5.12 -10.96 -42.69
C ALA A 820 4.61 -12.04 -41.71
N ALA A 821 3.39 -12.54 -41.93
CA ALA A 821 2.82 -13.63 -41.14
C ALA A 821 3.67 -14.90 -41.24
N TYR A 822 4.17 -15.23 -42.44
CA TYR A 822 5.00 -16.40 -42.68
C TYR A 822 6.34 -16.31 -41.94
N GLY A 823 7.07 -15.19 -42.12
CA GLY A 823 8.33 -14.94 -41.43
C GLY A 823 8.19 -14.97 -39.90
N ALA A 824 7.10 -14.40 -39.39
CA ALA A 824 6.80 -14.42 -37.96
C ALA A 824 6.48 -15.83 -37.44
N CYS A 825 5.66 -16.61 -38.15
CA CYS A 825 5.36 -18.01 -37.79
C CYS A 825 6.64 -18.85 -37.78
N PHE A 826 7.49 -18.72 -38.80
CA PHE A 826 8.75 -19.44 -38.90
C PHE A 826 9.69 -19.08 -37.73
N THR A 827 9.85 -17.78 -37.46
CA THR A 827 10.69 -17.26 -36.36
C THR A 827 10.19 -17.75 -35.00
N ALA A 828 8.88 -17.63 -34.72
CA ALA A 828 8.30 -18.04 -33.44
C ALA A 828 8.42 -19.55 -33.22
N ARG A 829 8.28 -20.36 -34.28
CA ARG A 829 8.49 -21.81 -34.23
C ARG A 829 9.94 -22.16 -33.93
N GLN A 830 10.89 -21.56 -34.65
CA GLN A 830 12.33 -21.77 -34.42
C GLN A 830 12.78 -21.34 -33.02
N ALA A 831 12.31 -20.20 -32.53
CA ALA A 831 12.55 -19.76 -31.16
C ALA A 831 11.98 -20.77 -30.14
N GLY A 832 10.76 -21.26 -30.39
CA GLY A 832 10.13 -22.29 -29.57
C GLY A 832 10.89 -23.61 -29.56
N ALA A 833 11.40 -24.07 -30.71
CA ALA A 833 12.21 -25.27 -30.82
C ALA A 833 13.54 -25.13 -30.08
N ALA A 834 14.23 -24.00 -30.24
CA ALA A 834 15.48 -23.69 -29.55
C ALA A 834 15.29 -23.64 -28.02
N ALA A 835 14.24 -22.96 -27.54
CA ALA A 835 13.91 -22.92 -26.12
C ALA A 835 13.57 -24.33 -25.60
N PHE A 836 12.87 -25.14 -26.39
CA PHE A 836 12.49 -26.50 -26.00
C PHE A 836 13.71 -27.43 -25.91
N ALA A 837 14.68 -27.27 -26.81
CA ALA A 837 15.93 -28.00 -26.75
C ALA A 837 16.67 -27.73 -25.42
N LYS A 838 16.66 -26.48 -24.94
CA LYS A 838 17.31 -26.05 -23.69
C LYS A 838 16.53 -26.44 -22.42
N LYS A 839 15.21 -26.21 -22.39
CA LYS A 839 14.40 -26.27 -21.15
C LYS A 839 13.47 -27.48 -21.06
N ARG A 840 13.17 -28.13 -22.20
CA ARG A 840 12.36 -29.34 -22.29
C ARG A 840 11.03 -29.19 -21.53
N ARG A 841 10.85 -29.91 -20.42
CA ARG A 841 9.61 -29.94 -19.63
C ARG A 841 9.33 -28.61 -18.91
N SER A 842 10.37 -27.89 -18.50
CA SER A 842 10.24 -26.65 -17.73
C SER A 842 10.07 -25.41 -18.60
N LEU A 843 9.98 -25.55 -19.92
CA LEU A 843 9.80 -24.43 -20.84
C LEU A 843 8.54 -23.61 -20.48
N VAL A 844 8.75 -22.30 -20.33
CA VAL A 844 7.73 -21.26 -20.20
C VAL A 844 7.84 -20.25 -21.34
N ALA A 845 6.84 -19.37 -21.53
CA ALA A 845 6.86 -18.39 -22.62
C ALA A 845 8.03 -17.41 -22.53
N GLY A 846 8.48 -17.06 -21.32
CA GLY A 846 9.68 -16.23 -21.13
C GLY A 846 10.92 -16.84 -21.77
N ASP A 847 11.10 -18.17 -21.67
CA ASP A 847 12.23 -18.86 -22.32
C ASP A 847 12.14 -18.76 -23.86
N VAL A 848 10.94 -18.75 -24.43
CA VAL A 848 10.76 -18.60 -25.88
C VAL A 848 11.17 -17.19 -26.31
N ILE A 849 10.79 -16.17 -25.55
CA ILE A 849 11.13 -14.75 -25.81
C ILE A 849 12.64 -14.53 -25.80
N GLU A 850 13.37 -15.23 -24.91
CA GLU A 850 14.84 -15.16 -24.86
C GLU A 850 15.50 -15.65 -26.15
N GLU A 851 14.88 -16.61 -26.86
CA GLU A 851 15.40 -17.18 -28.11
C GLU A 851 14.92 -16.45 -29.37
N VAL A 852 13.98 -15.50 -29.26
CA VAL A 852 13.43 -14.79 -30.43
C VAL A 852 14.50 -14.01 -31.17
N GLY A 853 15.33 -13.23 -30.47
CA GLY A 853 16.40 -12.44 -31.10
C GLY A 853 17.38 -13.34 -31.86
N SER A 854 17.88 -14.38 -31.20
CA SER A 854 18.76 -15.37 -31.84
C SER A 854 18.12 -16.14 -32.99
N ALA A 855 16.78 -16.22 -33.04
CA ALA A 855 16.08 -16.80 -34.18
C ALA A 855 16.04 -15.81 -35.36
N VAL A 856 15.80 -14.52 -35.11
CA VAL A 856 15.85 -13.47 -36.13
C VAL A 856 17.26 -13.38 -36.72
N ASP A 857 18.30 -13.30 -35.89
CA ASP A 857 19.69 -13.17 -36.34
C ASP A 857 20.12 -14.35 -37.25
N ARG A 858 19.76 -15.57 -36.87
CA ARG A 858 20.08 -16.78 -37.66
C ARG A 858 19.33 -16.83 -38.98
N LEU A 859 18.09 -16.36 -39.02
CA LEU A 859 17.25 -16.43 -40.22
C LEU A 859 17.54 -15.31 -41.21
N PHE A 860 17.84 -14.11 -40.72
CA PHE A 860 17.86 -12.91 -41.57
C PHE A 860 19.23 -12.22 -41.61
N ASP A 861 20.00 -12.25 -40.52
CA ASP A 861 21.28 -11.52 -40.42
C ASP A 861 22.53 -12.38 -40.67
N GLY A 862 22.36 -13.68 -40.97
CA GLY A 862 23.45 -14.56 -41.43
C GLY A 862 24.35 -15.12 -40.33
N GLY A 863 23.81 -15.32 -39.13
CA GLY A 863 24.57 -15.86 -38.00
C GLY A 863 24.96 -17.34 -38.16
N ASP A 864 26.14 -17.59 -38.73
CA ASP A 864 26.98 -18.71 -38.29
C ASP A 864 27.43 -18.40 -36.85
N ALA A 865 26.94 -19.19 -35.89
CA ALA A 865 27.32 -19.11 -34.49
C ALA A 865 28.63 -19.87 -34.21
#